data_AF-A0A2D6EWN9-F1
#
_entry.id   AF-A0A2D6EWN9-F1
#
_cell.length_a   1.000
_cell.length_b   1.000
_cell.length_c   1.000
_cell.angle_alpha   90.00
_cell.angle_beta   90.00
_cell.angle_gamma   90.00
#
_symmetry.space_group_name_H-M   'P 1'
#
loop_
_entity.id
_entity.type
_entity.pdbx_description
1 polymer ?
#
loop_
_entity_poly.entity_id
_entity_poly.type
_entity_poly.pdbx_seq_one_letter_code
_entity_poly.pdbx_strand_id
1 'polypeptide(L)'
;MYKLHSPALVKISTPLETNKTCAVFTGQSSEYPGMYKHLLTDPTFHKVMAEADRIYVALGQPPLSEYVRGKDIRSLRTPALFTVQVALFEMLRETGFQPDYLTGFSFGEYAALTCAGVVSFEDALTLIHHREVHSPPAGKLGGLLAVEASPEKISAMLRDTKFSIAGRNSPRQTLIATPTPKKVRQALKGVRTLLLEADQPYHSDLLLETREALGKKLSAYKLSTRPPEIPIVSSVRQTFLTRENYSDKKVKDMILDQLTTPFDFVQQVKQLACAYFLEIGPKRHVSRFLVDILPRANVRSTEEYFAPPPQHQKVSHPITKTISELTGHKHITKDMRLQEDLGIDSLRKADIILRHLPQGSSFNPAEVRTVQDMISLVATPPKAQEKPSAKFARYAARWRPAPFPRLWPTSKASKRVITIKKLPQTFEDHLGLIRRVRQLTLAPSTVLLVPEETREAGALAALLKSLAKEQNTQCAYVIGGTQEEAAREADGPNTDVKYVGGRRHVLQWEEVATKGTPHPKVLVAIGGATGITKGIARSFASRVHIIGKKARQLAEEDYPLAECLSYHQADVTKKEELQRALQDIRKKEGRVDLILNGAGVEYSKVLKEKSEEEIHDELGTKYFAAKNLSILEPKTRVVHFGSVVAQFGNPGQTVYAYANALLTSDVILWPPWDSVGMTAKPGVAASLQAQGVGLLSEDAAVTLFHQGVTPKTYLFANDEHTYQAALLPRAVEALLGKPSGGFTQDLSTQTSPHLLDHTIQGITYFPLAETIMRFLLHAHLTGRTCLQDVHAARPVILPTTATIRRSGAHLQLSTTQPCVTARMGKELDPPPPPRSHAARKVSAPYKKNALFHGPHYQMLQDIFQSEEGATANVALTDRSPFTRLTKYLDGLFQLLATHVHLKGERTALPVRLDHVRLANSELPCRAQLIVRATSALSGDGWVVSKGEVIAWCKNIQLAPI
;
A
#
# COMPACT_ATOMS: atom_id res chain seq x y z
N MET A 1 -22.78 29.75 9.77
CA MET A 1 -22.44 28.34 10.05
C MET A 1 -21.75 27.77 8.82
N TYR A 2 -20.42 27.69 8.82
CA TYR A 2 -19.70 26.91 7.82
C TYR A 2 -20.05 25.44 8.07
N LYS A 3 -20.92 24.86 7.24
CA LYS A 3 -21.14 23.42 7.22
C LYS A 3 -19.81 22.79 6.81
N LEU A 4 -19.10 22.20 7.77
CA LEU A 4 -18.12 21.14 7.51
C LEU A 4 -18.77 20.21 6.47
N HIS A 5 -18.18 20.13 5.28
CA HIS A 5 -18.63 19.22 4.24
C HIS A 5 -18.61 17.81 4.80
N SER A 6 -19.81 17.27 5.07
CA SER A 6 -20.17 15.88 5.38
C SER A 6 -19.28 15.08 6.37
N PRO A 7 -19.85 14.41 7.39
CA PRO A 7 -19.13 13.57 8.38
C PRO A 7 -18.42 12.30 7.84
N ALA A 8 -18.14 12.20 6.55
CA ALA A 8 -17.48 11.04 5.95
C ALA A 8 -15.95 11.03 6.14
N LEU A 9 -15.35 12.10 6.71
CA LEU A 9 -13.90 12.29 6.77
C LEU A 9 -13.23 12.01 8.12
N VAL A 10 -13.97 11.51 9.11
CA VAL A 10 -13.39 10.87 10.31
C VAL A 10 -13.99 9.49 10.51
N LYS A 11 -13.85 8.65 9.49
CA LYS A 11 -13.55 7.25 9.74
C LYS A 11 -12.09 7.06 9.36
N ILE A 12 -11.22 7.14 10.35
CA ILE A 12 -10.04 6.27 10.33
C ILE A 12 -10.65 4.89 10.13
N SER A 13 -10.49 4.33 8.94
CA SER A 13 -10.98 2.99 8.63
C SER A 13 -10.12 1.99 9.40
N THR A 14 -10.35 1.87 10.71
CA THR A 14 -9.96 0.70 11.48
C THR A 14 -10.85 -0.46 11.00
N PRO A 15 -10.25 -1.43 10.30
CA PRO A 15 -10.03 -2.71 10.97
C PRO A 15 -8.70 -3.35 10.57
N LEU A 16 -7.65 -3.13 11.37
CA LEU A 16 -6.45 -3.95 11.39
C LEU A 16 -5.93 -3.94 12.83
N GLU A 17 -6.26 -4.98 13.60
CA GLU A 17 -5.79 -5.12 14.99
C GLU A 17 -4.27 -5.34 15.00
N THR A 18 -3.53 -4.23 15.11
CA THR A 18 -2.22 -4.04 15.79
C THR A 18 -1.58 -2.68 15.44
N ASN A 19 -2.24 -1.81 14.71
CA ASN A 19 -1.63 -0.56 14.26
C ASN A 19 -1.95 0.64 15.17
N LYS A 20 -1.23 0.74 16.30
CA LYS A 20 -1.33 1.87 17.23
C LYS A 20 -1.07 3.21 16.54
N THR A 21 -1.78 4.26 16.97
CA THR A 21 -1.70 5.62 16.43
C THR A 21 -1.07 6.56 17.43
N CYS A 22 -0.13 7.39 16.98
CA CYS A 22 0.45 8.46 17.77
C CYS A 22 0.08 9.84 17.21
N ALA A 23 -0.33 10.78 18.06
CA ALA A 23 -0.38 12.19 17.69
C ALA A 23 0.94 12.88 18.07
N VAL A 24 1.57 13.54 17.09
CA VAL A 24 2.86 14.23 17.24
C VAL A 24 2.68 15.73 17.15
N PHE A 25 3.02 16.45 18.19
CA PHE A 25 2.95 17.91 18.21
C PHE A 25 4.22 18.53 17.63
N THR A 26 4.08 19.51 16.74
CA THR A 26 5.21 20.18 16.09
C THR A 26 6.08 21.02 17.03
N GLY A 27 7.36 21.20 16.67
CA GLY A 27 8.26 22.11 17.37
C GLY A 27 8.13 23.57 16.91
N GLN A 28 8.92 24.44 17.56
CA GLN A 28 9.09 25.85 17.16
C GLN A 28 9.55 25.99 15.70
N SER A 29 9.31 27.17 15.11
CA SER A 29 9.56 27.49 13.70
C SER A 29 8.59 26.83 12.69
N SER A 30 7.47 26.26 13.17
CA SER A 30 6.38 25.80 12.30
C SER A 30 5.28 26.86 12.16
N GLU A 31 5.14 27.73 13.15
CA GLU A 31 4.22 28.85 13.22
C GLU A 31 4.43 29.90 12.12
N TYR A 32 3.35 30.62 11.82
CA TYR A 32 3.39 31.82 10.98
C TYR A 32 2.21 32.73 11.31
N PRO A 33 2.36 34.06 11.15
CA PRO A 33 1.26 34.99 11.38
C PRO A 33 0.08 34.67 10.46
N GLY A 34 -1.13 34.64 11.01
CA GLY A 34 -2.33 34.31 10.23
C GLY A 34 -2.63 32.81 10.09
N MET A 35 -1.82 31.92 10.70
CA MET A 35 -2.09 30.48 10.68
C MET A 35 -3.49 30.16 11.20
N TYR A 36 -4.25 29.37 10.44
CA TYR A 36 -5.64 29.00 10.76
C TYR A 36 -6.58 30.16 11.13
N LYS A 37 -6.33 31.39 10.65
CA LYS A 37 -7.20 32.56 10.91
C LYS A 37 -8.68 32.29 10.63
N HIS A 38 -8.99 31.50 9.61
CA HIS A 38 -10.35 31.15 9.24
C HIS A 38 -11.08 30.29 10.30
N LEU A 39 -10.34 29.55 11.14
CA LEU A 39 -10.88 28.76 12.24
C LEU A 39 -11.23 29.59 13.48
N LEU A 40 -10.90 30.88 13.55
CA LEU A 40 -11.32 31.74 14.67
C LEU A 40 -12.85 31.84 14.84
N THR A 41 -13.61 31.40 13.82
CA THR A 41 -15.07 31.33 13.83
C THR A 41 -15.62 29.95 14.23
N ASP A 42 -14.76 28.93 14.30
CA ASP A 42 -15.12 27.61 14.80
C ASP A 42 -15.29 27.67 16.34
N PRO A 43 -16.37 27.12 16.92
CA PRO A 43 -16.64 27.26 18.35
C PRO A 43 -15.54 26.71 19.26
N THR A 44 -14.93 25.60 18.89
CA THR A 44 -13.95 24.88 19.71
C THR A 44 -12.61 25.58 19.65
N PHE A 45 -12.18 25.94 18.43
CA PHE A 45 -11.00 26.75 18.23
C PHE A 45 -11.13 28.11 18.93
N HIS A 46 -12.29 28.76 18.79
CA HIS A 46 -12.58 30.04 19.42
C HIS A 46 -12.50 29.97 20.95
N LYS A 47 -13.08 28.93 21.56
CA LYS A 47 -13.06 28.73 23.01
C LYS A 47 -11.65 28.62 23.56
N VAL A 48 -10.80 27.78 22.94
CA VAL A 48 -9.39 27.62 23.37
C VAL A 48 -8.61 28.92 23.18
N MET A 49 -8.80 29.62 22.06
CA MET A 49 -8.17 30.91 21.82
C MET A 49 -8.62 31.99 22.82
N ALA A 50 -9.90 32.04 23.17
CA ALA A 50 -10.43 33.00 24.13
C ALA A 50 -9.90 32.73 25.56
N GLU A 51 -9.73 31.47 25.93
CA GLU A 51 -9.08 31.09 27.18
C GLU A 51 -7.61 31.52 27.20
N ALA A 52 -6.87 31.25 26.12
CA ALA A 52 -5.48 31.65 25.95
C ALA A 52 -5.31 33.17 26.03
N ASP A 53 -6.20 33.93 25.39
CA ASP A 53 -6.22 35.39 25.45
C ASP A 53 -6.38 35.90 26.88
N ARG A 54 -7.33 35.34 27.66
CA ARG A 54 -7.54 35.73 29.07
C ARG A 54 -6.29 35.50 29.90
N ILE A 55 -5.64 34.34 29.74
CA ILE A 55 -4.42 33.98 30.49
C ILE A 55 -3.27 34.93 30.12
N TYR A 56 -3.02 35.17 28.84
CA TYR A 56 -1.92 36.03 28.40
C TYR A 56 -2.13 37.50 28.76
N VAL A 57 -3.37 37.99 28.69
CA VAL A 57 -3.71 39.34 29.17
C VAL A 57 -3.47 39.46 30.67
N ALA A 58 -3.82 38.45 31.47
CA ALA A 58 -3.54 38.44 32.92
C ALA A 58 -2.03 38.44 33.22
N LEU A 59 -1.21 37.86 32.34
CA LEU A 59 0.26 37.92 32.39
C LEU A 59 0.85 39.23 31.83
N GLY A 60 0.02 40.22 31.51
CA GLY A 60 0.44 41.52 30.98
C GLY A 60 0.93 41.48 29.53
N GLN A 61 0.57 40.45 28.77
CA GLN A 61 0.91 40.30 27.35
C GLN A 61 -0.29 40.64 26.45
N PRO A 62 -0.06 40.99 25.17
CA PRO A 62 -1.14 41.11 24.20
C PRO A 62 -1.91 39.78 24.02
N PRO A 63 -3.19 39.83 23.59
CA PRO A 63 -3.95 38.62 23.29
C PRO A 63 -3.26 37.75 22.23
N LEU A 64 -3.16 36.45 22.48
CA LEU A 64 -2.52 35.50 21.57
C LEU A 64 -3.23 35.41 20.21
N SER A 65 -4.54 35.66 20.20
CA SER A 65 -5.32 35.73 18.97
C SER A 65 -4.87 36.83 18.01
N GLU A 66 -4.11 37.83 18.45
CA GLU A 66 -3.53 38.82 17.53
C GLU A 66 -2.56 38.20 16.53
N TYR A 67 -1.76 37.22 16.96
CA TYR A 67 -0.84 36.49 16.09
C TYR A 67 -1.59 35.67 15.03
N VAL A 68 -2.64 34.96 15.47
CA VAL A 68 -3.54 34.18 14.61
C VAL A 68 -4.32 35.08 13.64
N ARG A 69 -4.62 36.34 14.01
CA ARG A 69 -5.24 37.33 13.11
C ARG A 69 -4.30 37.90 12.05
N GLY A 70 -2.99 37.67 12.18
CA GLY A 70 -1.97 38.05 11.20
C GLY A 70 -0.91 39.04 11.70
N LYS A 71 -0.92 39.46 12.97
CA LYS A 71 0.13 40.34 13.50
C LYS A 71 1.39 39.54 13.82
N ASP A 72 2.52 39.86 13.22
CA ASP A 72 3.79 39.17 13.51
C ASP A 72 4.46 39.72 14.78
N ILE A 73 3.89 39.41 15.94
CA ILE A 73 4.45 39.78 17.25
C ILE A 73 5.33 38.63 17.73
N ARG A 74 6.65 38.86 17.78
CA ARG A 74 7.65 37.81 18.08
C ARG A 74 7.39 37.06 19.39
N SER A 75 7.08 37.78 20.47
CA SER A 75 6.81 37.19 21.79
C SER A 75 5.57 36.28 21.83
N LEU A 76 4.67 36.39 20.84
CA LEU A 76 3.47 35.57 20.74
C LEU A 76 3.65 34.33 19.86
N ARG A 77 4.77 34.18 19.15
CA ARG A 77 5.01 33.07 18.19
C ARG A 77 4.90 31.70 18.85
N THR A 78 5.77 31.43 19.84
CA THR A 78 5.85 30.16 20.56
C THR A 78 4.54 29.84 21.31
N PRO A 79 3.93 30.77 22.07
CA PRO A 79 2.69 30.47 22.77
C PRO A 79 1.46 30.32 21.84
N ALA A 80 1.43 31.06 20.72
CA ALA A 80 0.38 30.89 19.73
C ALA A 80 0.49 29.52 19.04
N LEU A 81 1.69 29.03 18.77
CA LEU A 81 1.90 27.66 18.27
C LEU A 81 1.26 26.63 19.21
N PHE A 82 1.62 26.70 20.50
CA PHE A 82 1.07 25.81 21.53
C PHE A 82 -0.47 25.88 21.58
N THR A 83 -1.02 27.10 21.57
CA THR A 83 -2.46 27.31 21.64
C THR A 83 -3.18 26.70 20.43
N VAL A 84 -2.64 26.92 19.23
CA VAL A 84 -3.18 26.34 17.99
C VAL A 84 -3.10 24.82 18.01
N GLN A 85 -2.01 24.24 18.49
CA GLN A 85 -1.85 22.79 18.62
C GLN A 85 -2.91 22.18 19.55
N VAL A 86 -3.15 22.78 20.71
CA VAL A 86 -4.20 22.35 21.65
C VAL A 86 -5.58 22.50 21.02
N ALA A 87 -5.86 23.63 20.36
CA ALA A 87 -7.13 23.88 19.69
C ALA A 87 -7.42 22.85 18.59
N LEU A 88 -6.44 22.54 17.74
CA LEU A 88 -6.57 21.53 16.69
C LEU A 88 -6.78 20.13 17.27
N PHE A 89 -6.10 19.79 18.36
CA PHE A 89 -6.28 18.50 19.03
C PHE A 89 -7.69 18.36 19.63
N GLU A 90 -8.20 19.40 20.30
CA GLU A 90 -9.56 19.40 20.84
C GLU A 90 -10.61 19.30 19.73
N MET A 91 -10.45 20.04 18.63
CA MET A 91 -11.33 19.89 17.45
C MET A 91 -11.32 18.46 16.88
N LEU A 92 -10.15 17.80 16.83
CA LEU A 92 -10.07 16.40 16.41
C LEU A 92 -10.76 15.46 17.40
N ARG A 93 -10.62 15.68 18.72
CA ARG A 93 -11.29 14.85 19.73
C ARG A 93 -12.81 14.91 19.61
N GLU A 94 -13.38 16.05 19.25
CA GLU A 94 -14.83 16.19 19.02
C GLU A 94 -15.34 15.31 17.87
N THR A 95 -14.46 14.95 16.93
CA THR A 95 -14.78 14.01 15.85
C THR A 95 -14.64 12.54 16.25
N GLY A 96 -14.23 12.25 17.49
CA GLY A 96 -13.98 10.90 18.00
C GLY A 96 -12.54 10.41 17.86
N PHE A 97 -11.59 11.28 17.49
CA PHE A 97 -10.18 10.92 17.40
C PHE A 97 -9.59 10.61 18.79
N GLN A 98 -9.07 9.38 18.97
CA GLN A 98 -8.42 8.93 20.20
C GLN A 98 -7.09 8.23 19.85
N PRO A 99 -5.93 8.90 20.00
CA PRO A 99 -4.63 8.26 19.77
C PRO A 99 -4.21 7.37 20.95
N ASP A 100 -3.45 6.32 20.68
CA ASP A 100 -2.87 5.43 21.69
C ASP A 100 -1.75 6.12 22.49
N TYR A 101 -1.02 7.02 21.83
CA TYR A 101 0.10 7.75 22.41
C TYR A 101 0.15 9.20 21.96
N LEU A 102 0.62 10.07 22.85
CA LEU A 102 1.00 11.43 22.51
C LEU A 102 2.52 11.59 22.56
N THR A 103 3.05 12.45 21.70
CA THR A 103 4.47 12.75 21.70
C THR A 103 4.73 14.14 21.15
N GLY A 104 5.80 14.78 21.61
CA GLY A 104 6.23 16.09 21.10
C GLY A 104 7.47 15.98 20.24
N PHE A 105 7.57 16.80 19.19
CA PHE A 105 8.84 17.10 18.55
C PHE A 105 9.44 18.36 19.22
N SER A 106 10.46 18.18 20.07
CA SER A 106 11.05 19.27 20.85
C SER A 106 9.97 20.04 21.63
N PHE A 107 9.79 21.33 21.38
CA PHE A 107 8.78 22.19 22.01
C PHE A 107 7.35 21.63 21.97
N GLY A 108 6.99 20.80 20.99
CA GLY A 108 5.67 20.15 20.95
C GLY A 108 5.36 19.30 22.20
N GLU A 109 6.36 18.95 23.03
CA GLU A 109 6.16 18.19 24.26
C GLU A 109 5.28 18.93 25.28
N TYR A 110 5.27 20.27 25.29
CA TYR A 110 4.37 21.05 26.12
C TYR A 110 2.89 20.83 25.74
N ALA A 111 2.60 20.81 24.44
CA ALA A 111 1.27 20.49 23.94
C ALA A 111 0.90 19.03 24.24
N ALA A 112 1.84 18.08 24.07
CA ALA A 112 1.63 16.67 24.41
C ALA A 112 1.28 16.46 25.89
N LEU A 113 2.01 17.11 26.81
CA LEU A 113 1.73 17.07 28.25
C LEU A 113 0.35 17.65 28.59
N THR A 114 -0.03 18.74 27.93
CA THR A 114 -1.32 19.39 28.15
C THR A 114 -2.47 18.54 27.62
N CYS A 115 -2.37 18.05 26.38
CA CYS A 115 -3.38 17.22 25.73
C CYS A 115 -3.51 15.81 26.35
N ALA A 116 -2.46 15.30 27.00
CA ALA A 116 -2.52 14.10 27.84
C ALA A 116 -3.20 14.35 29.19
N GLY A 117 -3.54 15.61 29.49
CA GLY A 117 -4.09 16.02 30.77
C GLY A 117 -3.06 16.12 31.90
N VAL A 118 -1.76 15.97 31.65
CA VAL A 118 -0.73 15.97 32.71
C VAL A 118 -0.56 17.35 33.33
N VAL A 119 -0.56 18.40 32.51
CA VAL A 119 -0.46 19.81 32.94
C VAL A 119 -1.71 20.54 32.49
N SER A 120 -2.24 21.45 33.32
CA SER A 120 -3.39 22.27 32.92
C SER A 120 -3.01 23.22 31.78
N PHE A 121 -3.99 23.63 30.97
CA PHE A 121 -3.75 24.56 29.87
C PHE A 121 -3.19 25.91 30.35
N GLU A 122 -3.71 26.41 31.47
CA GLU A 122 -3.26 27.64 32.14
C GLU A 122 -1.82 27.53 32.65
N ASP A 123 -1.48 26.44 33.34
CA ASP A 123 -0.13 26.23 33.85
C ASP A 123 0.88 26.07 32.70
N ALA A 124 0.51 25.36 31.64
CA ALA A 124 1.37 25.20 30.46
C ALA A 124 1.64 26.54 29.77
N LEU A 125 0.62 27.38 29.55
CA LEU A 125 0.78 28.72 28.97
C LEU A 125 1.63 29.64 29.85
N THR A 126 1.41 29.62 31.16
CA THR A 126 2.19 30.39 32.14
C THR A 126 3.64 29.95 32.17
N LEU A 127 3.88 28.64 32.10
CA LEU A 127 5.21 28.07 32.03
C LEU A 127 5.93 28.44 30.74
N ILE A 128 5.26 28.36 29.60
CA ILE A 128 5.82 28.77 28.30
C ILE A 128 6.15 30.27 28.36
N HIS A 129 5.27 31.10 28.91
CA HIS A 129 5.55 32.53 29.09
C HIS A 129 6.83 32.75 29.91
N HIS A 130 6.96 32.09 31.05
CA HIS A 130 8.16 32.19 31.87
C HIS A 130 9.42 31.66 31.17
N ARG A 131 9.32 30.57 30.40
CA ARG A 131 10.42 30.06 29.58
C ARG A 131 10.91 31.12 28.59
N GLU A 132 10.01 31.78 27.88
CA GLU A 132 10.37 32.79 26.88
C GLU A 132 10.95 34.07 27.54
N VAL A 133 10.33 34.57 28.62
CA VAL A 133 10.77 35.81 29.29
C VAL A 133 12.12 35.66 30.00
N HIS A 134 12.42 34.49 30.56
CA HIS A 134 13.71 34.24 31.23
C HIS A 134 14.79 33.76 30.26
N SER A 135 14.47 33.57 28.99
CA SER A 135 15.48 33.29 27.97
C SER A 135 16.21 34.59 27.60
N PRO A 136 17.54 34.55 27.36
CA PRO A 136 18.28 35.73 26.92
C PRO A 136 17.78 36.30 25.58
N PRO A 137 18.18 37.51 25.18
CA PRO A 137 17.86 38.01 23.84
C PRO A 137 18.27 37.03 22.73
N ALA A 138 17.44 36.92 21.69
CA ALA A 138 17.65 35.94 20.63
C ALA A 138 19.03 36.07 19.97
N GLY A 139 19.69 34.94 19.74
CA GLY A 139 21.02 34.87 19.13
C GLY A 139 22.19 35.26 20.04
N LYS A 140 21.94 35.75 21.28
CA LYS A 140 23.00 36.14 22.23
C LYS A 140 23.88 34.96 22.65
N LEU A 141 23.26 33.80 22.90
CA LEU A 141 23.96 32.59 23.35
C LEU A 141 24.47 31.72 22.19
N GLY A 142 24.00 31.98 20.96
CA GLY A 142 24.25 31.13 19.81
C GLY A 142 22.98 30.82 19.03
N GLY A 143 23.04 29.76 18.22
CA GLY A 143 21.89 29.32 17.42
C GLY A 143 21.95 27.83 17.08
N LEU A 144 20.89 27.37 16.42
CA LEU A 144 20.72 25.98 15.99
C LEU A 144 21.00 25.81 14.50
N LEU A 145 21.82 24.83 14.16
CA LEU A 145 22.14 24.46 12.78
C LEU A 145 21.68 23.02 12.54
N ALA A 146 20.77 22.82 11.59
CA ALA A 146 20.44 21.49 11.08
C ALA A 146 21.50 21.08 10.05
N VAL A 147 22.08 19.89 10.20
CA VAL A 147 23.20 19.38 9.41
C VAL A 147 22.84 18.01 8.87
N GLU A 148 22.92 17.82 7.55
CA GLU A 148 22.69 16.51 6.90
C GLU A 148 23.95 15.62 7.00
N ALA A 149 24.30 15.23 8.24
CA ALA A 149 25.40 14.32 8.54
C ALA A 149 25.15 13.62 9.88
N SER A 150 25.84 12.51 10.11
CA SER A 150 25.78 11.81 11.40
C SER A 150 26.54 12.59 12.49
N PRO A 151 26.17 12.43 13.79
CA PRO A 151 26.86 13.07 14.91
C PRO A 151 28.38 12.81 14.91
N GLU A 152 28.80 11.60 14.51
CA GLU A 152 30.20 11.19 14.47
C GLU A 152 30.96 11.95 13.39
N LYS A 153 30.37 12.10 12.19
CA LYS A 153 30.97 12.86 11.09
C LYS A 153 31.06 14.35 11.44
N ILE A 154 30.03 14.91 12.07
CA ILE A 154 30.04 16.30 12.53
C ILE A 154 31.14 16.51 13.57
N SER A 155 31.26 15.60 14.54
CA SER A 155 32.30 15.66 15.58
C SER A 155 33.70 15.56 15.00
N ALA A 156 33.90 14.72 13.97
CA ALA A 156 35.18 14.62 13.27
C ALA A 156 35.52 15.88 12.45
N MET A 157 34.53 16.56 11.86
CA MET A 157 34.72 17.77 11.06
C MET A 157 34.88 19.04 11.90
N LEU A 158 34.33 19.06 13.13
CA LEU A 158 34.29 20.22 14.01
C LEU A 158 35.15 20.07 15.26
N ARG A 159 36.21 19.23 15.22
CA ARG A 159 37.07 18.92 16.38
C ARG A 159 37.50 20.16 17.20
N ASP A 160 37.86 21.24 16.52
CA ASP A 160 38.37 22.47 17.16
C ASP A 160 37.32 23.58 17.30
N THR A 161 36.02 23.25 17.17
CA THR A 161 34.94 24.23 17.25
C THR A 161 33.97 23.87 18.38
N LYS A 162 33.55 24.88 19.16
CA LYS A 162 32.57 24.66 20.24
C LYS A 162 31.17 24.45 19.66
N PHE A 163 30.62 23.26 19.86
CA PHE A 163 29.23 22.91 19.56
C PHE A 163 28.76 21.78 20.49
N SER A 164 27.45 21.61 20.59
CA SER A 164 26.80 20.45 21.22
C SER A 164 25.82 19.83 20.23
N ILE A 165 25.69 18.51 20.24
CA ILE A 165 24.58 17.85 19.54
C ILE A 165 23.29 18.20 20.29
N ALA A 166 22.40 18.94 19.64
CA ALA A 166 21.12 19.37 20.21
C ALA A 166 20.00 18.36 19.92
N GLY A 167 20.16 17.53 18.90
CA GLY A 167 19.30 16.38 18.72
C GLY A 167 19.45 15.69 17.37
N ARG A 168 18.65 14.66 17.16
CA ARG A 168 18.57 13.91 15.91
C ARG A 168 17.14 14.00 15.35
N ASN A 169 16.97 14.80 14.30
CA ASN A 169 15.67 15.03 13.67
C ASN A 169 15.24 13.83 12.84
N SER A 170 16.17 13.25 12.08
CA SER A 170 15.92 12.06 11.25
C SER A 170 17.19 11.23 11.10
N PRO A 171 17.15 10.03 10.48
CA PRO A 171 18.35 9.24 10.24
C PRO A 171 19.42 9.99 9.42
N ARG A 172 19.01 11.01 8.65
CA ARG A 172 19.84 11.79 7.75
C ARG A 172 20.18 13.20 8.27
N GLN A 173 19.53 13.67 9.34
CA GLN A 173 19.68 15.05 9.81
C GLN A 173 19.90 15.14 11.32
N THR A 174 21.02 15.75 11.70
CA THR A 174 21.42 16.04 13.08
C THR A 174 21.29 17.54 13.33
N LEU A 175 20.78 17.91 14.50
CA LEU A 175 20.68 19.28 14.96
C LEU A 175 21.83 19.57 15.91
N ILE A 176 22.54 20.68 15.69
CA ILE A 176 23.62 21.13 16.57
C ILE A 176 23.35 22.53 17.10
N ALA A 177 23.70 22.74 18.36
CA ALA A 177 23.73 24.04 19.01
C ALA A 177 25.17 24.56 19.06
N THR A 178 25.36 25.84 18.79
CA THR A 178 26.70 26.45 18.84
C THR A 178 26.62 27.94 19.16
N PRO A 179 27.58 28.50 19.92
CA PRO A 179 27.70 29.93 20.11
C PRO A 179 28.06 30.68 18.82
N THR A 180 28.64 30.00 17.82
CA THR A 180 29.13 30.62 16.59
C THR A 180 28.58 29.95 15.32
N PRO A 181 27.25 30.04 15.07
CA PRO A 181 26.60 29.30 13.99
C PRO A 181 27.14 29.63 12.59
N LYS A 182 27.52 30.89 12.34
CA LYS A 182 28.13 31.31 11.07
C LYS A 182 29.50 30.64 10.82
N LYS A 183 30.35 30.59 11.86
CA LYS A 183 31.69 29.96 11.79
C LYS A 183 31.57 28.44 11.61
N VAL A 184 30.69 27.79 12.37
CA VAL A 184 30.42 26.36 12.23
C VAL A 184 29.89 26.02 10.84
N ARG A 185 28.95 26.81 10.32
CA ARG A 185 28.44 26.62 8.95
C ARG A 185 29.54 26.74 7.90
N GLN A 186 30.49 27.65 8.10
CA GLN A 186 31.65 27.79 7.21
C GLN A 186 32.61 26.60 7.32
N ALA A 187 32.83 26.06 8.52
CA ALA A 187 33.65 24.87 8.73
C ALA A 187 33.02 23.60 8.11
N LEU A 188 31.69 23.55 8.03
CA LEU A 188 30.92 22.49 7.38
C LEU A 188 30.71 22.71 5.87
N LYS A 189 31.57 23.51 5.21
CA LYS A 189 31.46 23.78 3.77
C LYS A 189 31.51 22.46 2.97
N GLY A 190 30.51 22.24 2.12
CA GLY A 190 30.35 20.98 1.38
C GLY A 190 29.39 19.98 2.03
N VAL A 191 28.98 20.20 3.29
CA VAL A 191 27.87 19.50 3.92
C VAL A 191 26.62 20.38 3.86
N ARG A 192 25.45 19.79 3.63
CA ARG A 192 24.21 20.56 3.61
C ARG A 192 23.82 20.98 5.02
N THR A 193 23.67 22.29 5.21
CA THR A 193 23.33 22.88 6.51
C THR A 193 22.21 23.91 6.38
N LEU A 194 21.35 24.02 7.38
CA LEU A 194 20.31 25.05 7.51
C LEU A 194 20.40 25.71 8.89
N LEU A 195 20.61 27.03 8.93
CA LEU A 195 20.54 27.80 10.16
C LEU A 195 19.06 28.04 10.49
N LEU A 196 18.63 27.60 11.68
CA LEU A 196 17.24 27.72 12.11
C LEU A 196 16.98 29.12 12.68
N GLU A 197 15.74 29.60 12.49
CA GLU A 197 15.25 30.86 13.06
C GLU A 197 14.78 30.70 14.52
N ALA A 198 15.37 29.75 15.25
CA ALA A 198 15.09 29.57 16.67
C ALA A 198 15.72 30.72 17.48
N ASP A 199 14.98 31.22 18.47
CA ASP A 199 15.45 32.32 19.30
C ASP A 199 16.66 31.92 20.18
N GLN A 200 16.72 30.67 20.61
CA GLN A 200 17.77 30.14 21.48
C GLN A 200 18.39 28.84 20.96
N PRO A 201 19.63 28.52 21.38
CA PRO A 201 20.25 27.22 21.15
C PRO A 201 19.65 26.14 22.08
N TYR A 202 18.37 25.81 21.89
CA TYR A 202 17.66 24.78 22.67
C TYR A 202 18.36 23.42 22.62
N HIS A 203 18.12 22.60 23.66
CA HIS A 203 18.73 21.29 23.85
C HIS A 203 20.26 21.34 23.96
N SER A 204 20.78 22.37 24.64
CA SER A 204 22.22 22.49 24.84
C SER A 204 22.59 23.12 26.17
N ASP A 205 23.83 22.87 26.59
CA ASP A 205 24.40 23.42 27.82
C ASP A 205 24.48 24.96 27.82
N LEU A 206 24.35 25.59 26.64
CA LEU A 206 24.28 27.05 26.53
C LEU A 206 23.07 27.63 27.27
N LEU A 207 22.05 26.82 27.58
CA LEU A 207 20.84 27.23 28.32
C LEU A 207 20.79 26.72 29.77
N LEU A 208 21.91 26.28 30.36
CA LEU A 208 21.95 25.84 31.77
C LEU A 208 21.43 26.91 32.73
N GLU A 209 21.87 28.17 32.58
CA GLU A 209 21.39 29.27 33.42
C GLU A 209 19.89 29.51 33.27
N THR A 210 19.37 29.46 32.04
CA THR A 210 17.93 29.57 31.75
C THR A 210 17.14 28.43 32.40
N ARG A 211 17.68 27.20 32.37
CA ARG A 211 17.09 26.03 33.03
C ARG A 211 17.02 26.20 34.54
N GLU A 212 18.08 26.69 35.17
CA GLU A 212 18.11 26.95 36.61
C GLU A 212 17.12 28.05 37.02
N ALA A 213 17.07 29.14 36.26
CA ALA A 213 16.14 30.24 36.49
C ALA A 213 14.67 29.77 36.39
N LEU A 214 14.35 28.99 35.35
CA LEU A 214 13.03 28.40 35.18
C LEU A 214 12.72 27.41 36.31
N GLY A 215 13.67 26.58 36.72
CA GLY A 215 13.50 25.63 37.84
C GLY A 215 13.18 26.32 39.18
N LYS A 216 13.83 27.45 39.47
CA LYS A 216 13.51 28.27 40.65
C LYS A 216 12.07 28.81 40.58
N LYS A 217 11.65 29.29 39.40
CA LYS A 217 10.26 29.77 39.19
C LYS A 217 9.23 28.66 39.33
N LEU A 218 9.46 27.48 38.74
CA LEU A 218 8.55 26.33 38.86
C LEU A 218 8.43 25.80 40.29
N SER A 219 9.50 25.92 41.09
CA SER A 219 9.47 25.58 42.51
C SER A 219 8.58 26.54 43.30
N ALA A 220 8.56 27.82 42.96
CA ALA A 220 7.73 28.84 43.60
C ALA A 220 6.27 28.82 43.15
N TYR A 221 6.00 28.51 41.88
CA TYR A 221 4.66 28.53 41.27
C TYR A 221 3.80 27.30 41.60
N LYS A 222 4.38 26.24 42.21
CA LYS A 222 3.72 24.97 42.56
C LYS A 222 2.86 24.41 41.40
N LEU A 223 3.54 24.08 40.30
CA LEU A 223 2.95 23.43 39.13
C LEU A 223 2.08 22.24 39.52
N SER A 224 0.79 22.28 39.16
CA SER A 224 -0.14 21.18 39.40
C SER A 224 -0.02 20.17 38.27
N THR A 225 0.31 18.92 38.61
CA THR A 225 0.35 17.86 37.61
C THR A 225 -0.50 16.68 38.04
N ARG A 226 -0.94 15.87 37.07
CA ARG A 226 -1.69 14.64 37.31
C ARG A 226 -1.22 13.52 36.38
N PRO A 227 -1.51 12.24 36.71
CA PRO A 227 -1.15 11.13 35.83
C PRO A 227 -1.75 11.29 34.43
N PRO A 228 -1.02 10.92 33.36
CA PRO A 228 -1.51 11.06 31.99
C PRO A 228 -2.78 10.22 31.74
N GLU A 229 -3.73 10.82 31.02
CA GLU A 229 -4.90 10.15 30.46
C GLU A 229 -4.53 9.33 29.21
N ILE A 230 -3.61 9.86 28.39
CA ILE A 230 -3.02 9.18 27.24
C ILE A 230 -1.50 9.10 27.47
N PRO A 231 -0.88 7.92 27.38
CA PRO A 231 0.56 7.78 27.63
C PRO A 231 1.40 8.64 26.68
N ILE A 232 2.50 9.20 27.22
CA ILE A 232 3.40 10.09 26.47
C ILE A 232 4.77 9.45 26.32
N VAL A 233 5.42 9.61 25.17
CA VAL A 233 6.86 9.33 25.06
C VAL A 233 7.64 10.63 25.08
N SER A 234 8.52 10.78 26.07
CA SER A 234 9.36 11.98 26.18
C SER A 234 10.36 12.07 25.03
N SER A 235 10.41 13.24 24.40
CA SER A 235 11.37 13.60 23.36
C SER A 235 12.80 13.72 23.86
N VAL A 236 13.01 14.17 25.11
CA VAL A 236 14.37 14.30 25.67
C VAL A 236 14.80 13.11 26.52
N ARG A 237 13.87 12.44 27.22
CA ARG A 237 14.23 11.29 28.06
C ARG A 237 14.11 9.94 27.38
N GLN A 238 13.39 9.85 26.25
CA GLN A 238 13.20 8.58 25.53
C GLN A 238 12.58 7.50 26.42
N THR A 239 11.62 7.90 27.26
CA THR A 239 10.91 7.02 28.19
C THR A 239 9.43 7.35 28.17
N PHE A 240 8.60 6.32 28.37
CA PHE A 240 7.17 6.49 28.55
C PHE A 240 6.86 7.19 29.88
N LEU A 241 5.99 8.17 29.86
CA LEU A 241 5.24 8.65 31.02
C LEU A 241 3.84 8.02 30.94
N THR A 242 3.56 7.09 31.84
CA THR A 242 2.29 6.39 31.97
C THR A 242 1.66 6.71 33.32
N ARG A 243 0.40 6.30 33.52
CA ARG A 243 -0.27 6.49 34.81
C ARG A 243 0.47 5.78 35.96
N GLU A 244 1.05 4.61 35.69
CA GLU A 244 1.70 3.75 36.67
C GLU A 244 3.08 4.26 37.09
N ASN A 245 3.78 4.96 36.18
CA ASN A 245 5.16 5.42 36.42
C ASN A 245 5.27 6.93 36.65
N TYR A 246 4.14 7.62 36.75
CA TYR A 246 4.04 9.06 36.91
C TYR A 246 4.53 9.56 38.28
N SER A 247 5.12 10.76 38.30
CA SER A 247 5.35 11.56 39.51
C SER A 247 5.53 13.03 39.13
N ASP A 248 5.18 13.97 40.03
CA ASP A 248 5.40 15.40 39.82
C ASP A 248 6.85 15.73 39.46
N LYS A 249 7.79 15.06 40.13
CA LYS A 249 9.23 15.24 39.89
C LYS A 249 9.59 14.90 38.44
N LYS A 250 9.10 13.76 37.91
CA LYS A 250 9.39 13.36 36.52
C LYS A 250 8.86 14.37 35.51
N VAL A 251 7.65 14.91 35.72
CA VAL A 251 7.07 15.93 34.83
C VAL A 251 7.89 17.21 34.86
N LYS A 252 8.27 17.68 36.06
CA LYS A 252 9.15 18.85 36.22
C LYS A 252 10.51 18.64 35.55
N ASP A 253 11.13 17.48 35.75
CA ASP A 253 12.42 17.15 35.14
C ASP A 253 12.29 17.10 33.60
N MET A 254 11.22 16.51 33.05
CA MET A 254 10.96 16.52 31.60
C MET A 254 10.90 17.93 31.03
N ILE A 255 10.15 18.82 31.69
CA ILE A 255 10.00 20.22 31.28
C ILE A 255 11.33 20.98 31.33
N LEU A 256 12.12 20.81 32.40
CA LEU A 256 13.40 21.50 32.54
C LEU A 256 14.46 20.95 31.57
N ASP A 257 14.45 19.65 31.34
CA ASP A 257 15.43 18.99 30.49
C ASP A 257 15.21 19.31 29.00
N GLN A 258 14.01 19.73 28.58
CA GLN A 258 13.76 20.31 27.24
C GLN A 258 14.74 21.43 26.85
N LEU A 259 15.23 22.22 27.81
CA LEU A 259 16.13 23.34 27.51
C LEU A 259 17.56 22.90 27.18
N THR A 260 18.02 21.81 27.77
CA THR A 260 19.47 21.48 27.82
C THR A 260 19.79 20.09 27.30
N THR A 261 18.83 19.17 27.34
CA THR A 261 19.05 17.77 26.99
C THR A 261 18.81 17.54 25.49
N PRO A 262 19.75 16.90 24.78
CA PRO A 262 19.56 16.52 23.39
C PRO A 262 18.38 15.56 23.21
N PHE A 263 17.59 15.74 22.15
CA PHE A 263 16.50 14.82 21.82
C PHE A 263 16.89 13.87 20.69
N ASP A 264 16.32 12.66 20.66
CA ASP A 264 16.46 11.73 19.53
C ASP A 264 15.08 11.35 18.99
N PHE A 265 14.64 12.06 17.95
CA PHE A 265 13.32 11.81 17.36
C PHE A 265 13.25 10.46 16.66
N VAL A 266 14.38 9.95 16.13
CA VAL A 266 14.43 8.63 15.50
C VAL A 266 14.17 7.54 16.53
N GLN A 267 14.83 7.62 17.68
CA GLN A 267 14.63 6.68 18.77
C GLN A 267 13.23 6.80 19.37
N GLN A 268 12.70 8.02 19.48
CA GLN A 268 11.36 8.29 20.01
C GLN A 268 10.29 7.61 19.15
N VAL A 269 10.38 7.77 17.83
CA VAL A 269 9.46 7.13 16.87
C VAL A 269 9.58 5.61 16.92
N LYS A 270 10.80 5.06 17.04
CA LYS A 270 11.02 3.61 17.16
C LYS A 270 10.42 3.03 18.44
N GLN A 271 10.55 3.73 19.58
CA GLN A 271 10.01 3.27 20.87
C GLN A 271 8.48 3.24 20.89
N LEU A 272 7.84 4.21 20.24
CA LEU A 272 6.38 4.25 20.12
C LEU A 272 5.84 3.02 19.41
N ALA A 273 6.59 2.46 18.46
CA ALA A 273 6.20 1.30 17.66
C ALA A 273 4.78 1.44 17.05
N CYS A 274 4.37 2.69 16.79
CA CYS A 274 3.10 3.00 16.17
C CYS A 274 3.14 2.77 14.67
N ALA A 275 2.02 2.36 14.13
CA ALA A 275 1.87 2.22 12.69
C ALA A 275 1.40 3.51 12.04
N TYR A 276 0.74 4.43 12.76
CA TYR A 276 0.25 5.69 12.23
C TYR A 276 0.68 6.88 13.09
N PHE A 277 1.06 7.97 12.43
CA PHE A 277 1.45 9.22 13.06
C PHE A 277 0.66 10.39 12.45
N LEU A 278 -0.06 11.12 13.29
CA LEU A 278 -0.74 12.36 12.92
C LEU A 278 0.02 13.56 13.49
N GLU A 279 0.59 14.37 12.61
CA GLU A 279 1.22 15.64 12.98
C GLU A 279 0.15 16.70 13.30
N ILE A 280 0.21 17.25 14.51
CA ILE A 280 -0.64 18.33 14.99
C ILE A 280 0.17 19.63 14.98
N GLY A 281 -0.15 20.51 14.03
CA GLY A 281 0.50 21.80 13.87
C GLY A 281 0.12 22.54 12.57
N PRO A 282 0.64 23.77 12.39
CA PRO A 282 0.26 24.66 11.29
C PRO A 282 0.87 24.33 9.93
N LYS A 283 1.85 23.44 9.87
CA LYS A 283 2.53 23.01 8.65
C LYS A 283 2.98 21.56 8.77
N ARG A 284 3.26 20.90 7.65
CA ARG A 284 4.02 19.63 7.56
C ARG A 284 5.50 19.80 7.93
N HIS A 285 5.80 20.15 9.17
CA HIS A 285 7.16 20.37 9.64
C HIS A 285 7.86 19.06 10.06
N VAL A 286 7.17 18.24 10.85
CA VAL A 286 7.64 16.97 11.40
C VAL A 286 7.35 15.80 10.46
N SER A 287 6.30 15.90 9.65
CA SER A 287 5.94 14.89 8.65
C SER A 287 7.12 14.51 7.76
N ARG A 288 7.93 15.48 7.34
CA ARG A 288 9.12 15.22 6.51
C ARG A 288 10.18 14.36 7.21
N PHE A 289 10.27 14.43 8.54
CA PHE A 289 11.20 13.61 9.32
C PHE A 289 10.61 12.23 9.61
N LEU A 290 9.30 12.17 9.87
CA LEU A 290 8.58 10.90 10.04
C LEU A 290 8.68 10.03 8.79
N VAL A 291 8.60 10.60 7.58
CA VAL A 291 8.73 9.83 6.32
C VAL A 291 10.16 9.34 6.03
N ASP A 292 11.17 9.88 6.71
CA ASP A 292 12.53 9.32 6.65
C ASP A 292 12.67 8.05 7.53
N ILE A 293 11.73 7.84 8.46
CA ILE A 293 11.74 6.74 9.44
C ILE A 293 10.66 5.69 9.12
N LEU A 294 9.53 6.15 8.58
CA LEU A 294 8.29 5.38 8.38
C LEU A 294 7.78 5.51 6.95
N PRO A 295 6.95 4.56 6.47
CA PRO A 295 6.27 4.71 5.18
C PRO A 295 5.41 5.98 5.13
N ARG A 296 5.46 6.73 4.02
CA ARG A 296 4.67 7.97 3.87
C ARG A 296 3.17 7.79 4.03
N ALA A 297 2.64 6.61 3.70
CA ALA A 297 1.22 6.28 3.89
C ALA A 297 0.77 6.35 5.35
N ASN A 298 1.71 6.22 6.28
CA ASN A 298 1.49 6.16 7.72
C ASN A 298 1.59 7.52 8.42
N VAL A 299 1.87 8.59 7.67
CA VAL A 299 2.04 9.95 8.19
C VAL A 299 0.94 10.85 7.64
N ARG A 300 0.26 11.59 8.51
CA ARG A 300 -0.77 12.59 8.18
C ARG A 300 -0.48 13.91 8.91
N SER A 301 -1.10 15.01 8.48
CA SER A 301 -0.92 16.33 9.12
C SER A 301 -2.24 17.09 9.18
N THR A 302 -2.48 17.83 10.26
CA THR A 302 -3.61 18.76 10.40
C THR A 302 -3.68 19.83 9.31
N GLU A 303 -2.57 20.17 8.66
CA GLU A 303 -2.56 21.05 7.49
C GLU A 303 -3.45 20.49 6.35
N GLU A 304 -3.52 19.16 6.20
CA GLU A 304 -4.34 18.50 5.18
C GLU A 304 -5.85 18.62 5.44
N TYR A 305 -6.23 18.67 6.71
CA TYR A 305 -7.62 18.64 7.15
C TYR A 305 -8.22 20.04 7.31
N PHE A 306 -7.38 21.06 7.53
CA PHE A 306 -7.81 22.40 7.92
C PHE A 306 -7.27 23.53 7.01
N ALA A 307 -6.90 23.26 5.75
CA ALA A 307 -6.38 24.27 4.81
C ALA A 307 -7.47 25.19 4.19
N PRO A 308 -7.17 26.47 3.88
CA PRO A 308 -8.11 27.40 3.22
C PRO A 308 -8.23 27.18 1.68
N PRO A 309 -9.33 27.62 1.02
CA PRO A 309 -9.52 27.52 -0.44
C PRO A 309 -8.75 28.60 -1.29
N PRO A 310 -8.48 28.39 -2.61
CA PRO A 310 -7.61 29.25 -3.48
C PRO A 310 -8.26 30.53 -4.17
N GLN A 311 -7.45 31.50 -4.72
CA GLN A 311 -7.83 32.82 -5.40
C GLN A 311 -7.12 33.10 -6.80
N HIS A 312 -7.64 33.94 -7.77
CA HIS A 312 -7.23 34.10 -9.25
C HIS A 312 -6.88 35.54 -9.85
N GLN A 313 -6.24 35.68 -11.08
CA GLN A 313 -5.58 36.90 -11.76
C GLN A 313 -6.00 37.26 -13.27
N LYS A 314 -5.63 38.43 -13.89
CA LYS A 314 -6.12 39.05 -15.21
C LYS A 314 -5.13 39.07 -16.44
N VAL A 315 -5.57 39.17 -17.74
CA VAL A 315 -4.73 39.02 -18.99
C VAL A 315 -5.08 39.95 -20.20
N SER A 316 -4.12 40.24 -21.13
CA SER A 316 -4.27 41.00 -22.42
C SER A 316 -3.81 40.24 -23.70
N HIS A 317 -4.64 40.13 -24.77
CA HIS A 317 -4.38 39.46 -26.09
C HIS A 317 -5.28 40.04 -27.24
N PRO A 318 -4.94 39.97 -28.55
CA PRO A 318 -5.82 40.44 -29.64
C PRO A 318 -7.26 39.89 -29.59
N ILE A 319 -7.37 38.58 -29.34
CA ILE A 319 -8.67 37.90 -29.11
C ILE A 319 -9.44 38.53 -27.93
N THR A 320 -8.78 38.97 -26.85
CA THR A 320 -9.48 39.62 -25.72
C THR A 320 -10.03 40.99 -26.08
N LYS A 321 -9.41 41.70 -27.04
CA LYS A 321 -9.94 42.98 -27.55
C LYS A 321 -11.23 42.77 -28.36
N THR A 322 -11.22 41.79 -29.26
CA THR A 322 -12.40 41.41 -30.05
C THR A 322 -13.55 40.91 -29.16
N ILE A 323 -13.24 40.15 -28.12
CA ILE A 323 -14.23 39.74 -27.10
C ILE A 323 -14.79 40.96 -26.35
N SER A 324 -13.93 41.91 -25.95
CA SER A 324 -14.36 43.13 -25.24
C SER A 324 -15.29 44.00 -26.11
N GLU A 325 -15.02 44.12 -27.40
CA GLU A 325 -15.83 44.89 -28.35
C GLU A 325 -17.19 44.22 -28.62
N LEU A 326 -17.22 42.88 -28.70
CA LEU A 326 -18.44 42.10 -28.97
C LEU A 326 -19.38 41.97 -27.76
N THR A 327 -18.82 41.96 -26.55
CA THR A 327 -19.58 41.65 -25.33
C THR A 327 -19.72 42.83 -24.36
N GLY A 328 -18.94 43.90 -24.55
CA GLY A 328 -18.90 45.06 -23.65
C GLY A 328 -18.11 44.83 -22.34
N HIS A 329 -17.56 43.64 -22.11
CA HIS A 329 -16.81 43.33 -20.89
C HIS A 329 -15.41 43.98 -20.90
N LYS A 330 -15.17 44.91 -19.97
CA LYS A 330 -13.89 45.65 -19.83
C LYS A 330 -12.75 44.84 -19.20
N HIS A 331 -13.02 43.66 -18.66
CA HIS A 331 -12.17 42.98 -17.67
C HIS A 331 -12.09 41.47 -17.89
N ILE A 332 -11.40 41.06 -18.95
CA ILE A 332 -11.33 39.67 -19.42
C ILE A 332 -10.07 38.95 -18.90
N THR A 333 -10.20 37.68 -18.52
CA THR A 333 -9.10 36.83 -18.04
C THR A 333 -9.01 35.52 -18.85
N LYS A 334 -7.87 34.80 -18.77
CA LYS A 334 -7.64 33.56 -19.53
C LYS A 334 -8.65 32.45 -19.20
N ASP A 335 -9.09 32.45 -17.95
CA ASP A 335 -9.87 31.36 -17.36
C ASP A 335 -11.38 31.57 -17.54
N MET A 336 -11.80 32.77 -17.98
CA MET A 336 -13.20 33.06 -18.26
C MET A 336 -13.74 32.16 -19.37
N ARG A 337 -14.87 31.53 -19.07
CA ARG A 337 -15.61 30.67 -20.00
C ARG A 337 -16.39 31.53 -20.98
N LEU A 338 -16.15 31.28 -22.25
CA LEU A 338 -16.66 32.11 -23.34
C LEU A 338 -18.19 32.20 -23.33
N GLN A 339 -18.88 31.09 -23.08
CA GLN A 339 -20.34 31.04 -23.11
C GLN A 339 -20.98 31.46 -21.78
N GLU A 340 -20.44 31.01 -20.66
CA GLU A 340 -21.05 31.16 -19.34
C GLU A 340 -20.69 32.50 -18.68
N ASP A 341 -19.44 32.95 -18.84
CA ASP A 341 -18.95 34.17 -18.18
C ASP A 341 -19.00 35.39 -19.10
N LEU A 342 -18.98 35.18 -20.43
CA LEU A 342 -18.89 36.26 -21.43
C LEU A 342 -20.06 36.26 -22.44
N GLY A 343 -20.98 35.29 -22.37
CA GLY A 343 -22.16 35.23 -23.25
C GLY A 343 -21.85 34.98 -24.74
N ILE A 344 -20.69 34.40 -25.05
CA ILE A 344 -20.25 34.07 -26.42
C ILE A 344 -20.65 32.63 -26.75
N ASP A 345 -21.68 32.51 -27.57
CA ASP A 345 -22.17 31.24 -28.10
C ASP A 345 -21.25 30.61 -29.18
N SER A 346 -21.57 29.39 -29.59
CA SER A 346 -20.76 28.62 -30.55
C SER A 346 -20.60 29.30 -31.93
N LEU A 347 -21.56 30.12 -32.36
CA LEU A 347 -21.49 30.83 -33.64
C LEU A 347 -20.53 32.02 -33.54
N ARG A 348 -20.63 32.81 -32.46
CA ARG A 348 -19.70 33.91 -32.18
C ARG A 348 -18.29 33.42 -31.91
N LYS A 349 -18.13 32.26 -31.24
CA LYS A 349 -16.81 31.60 -31.08
C LYS A 349 -16.19 31.29 -32.44
N ALA A 350 -16.96 30.68 -33.34
CA ALA A 350 -16.48 30.34 -34.67
C ALA A 350 -16.07 31.59 -35.48
N ASP A 351 -16.86 32.67 -35.42
CA ASP A 351 -16.54 33.94 -36.10
C ASP A 351 -15.24 34.57 -35.56
N ILE A 352 -15.06 34.62 -34.23
CA ILE A 352 -13.82 35.14 -33.62
C ILE A 352 -12.60 34.31 -34.06
N ILE A 353 -12.72 32.98 -34.07
CA ILE A 353 -11.60 32.08 -34.42
C ILE A 353 -11.27 32.14 -35.91
N LEU A 354 -12.28 32.17 -36.79
CA LEU A 354 -12.10 32.25 -38.24
C LEU A 354 -11.43 33.55 -38.68
N ARG A 355 -11.64 34.66 -37.96
CA ARG A 355 -10.94 35.93 -38.20
C ARG A 355 -9.44 35.87 -37.88
N HIS A 356 -8.98 34.85 -37.15
CA HIS A 356 -7.60 34.72 -36.68
C HIS A 356 -6.85 33.47 -37.15
N LEU A 357 -7.52 32.46 -37.74
CA LEU A 357 -6.88 31.26 -38.27
C LEU A 357 -6.37 31.43 -39.72
N PRO A 358 -5.24 30.79 -40.10
CA PRO A 358 -4.83 30.68 -41.50
C PRO A 358 -5.87 29.91 -42.35
N GLN A 359 -6.09 30.30 -43.60
CA GLN A 359 -7.03 29.63 -44.50
C GLN A 359 -6.72 28.12 -44.65
N GLY A 360 -7.74 27.28 -44.59
CA GLY A 360 -7.62 25.82 -44.70
C GLY A 360 -7.39 25.06 -43.39
N SER A 361 -7.31 25.77 -42.26
CA SER A 361 -7.23 25.16 -40.93
C SER A 361 -8.60 24.62 -40.50
N SER A 362 -8.68 23.36 -40.04
CA SER A 362 -9.89 22.81 -39.44
C SER A 362 -9.82 22.87 -37.92
N PHE A 363 -10.93 23.25 -37.29
CA PHE A 363 -11.05 23.25 -35.83
C PHE A 363 -12.48 22.93 -35.41
N ASN A 364 -12.64 22.53 -34.14
CA ASN A 364 -13.93 22.24 -33.54
C ASN A 364 -14.31 23.35 -32.54
N PRO A 365 -15.36 24.17 -32.78
CA PRO A 365 -15.77 25.24 -31.87
C PRO A 365 -16.16 24.75 -30.46
N ALA A 366 -16.56 23.47 -30.31
CA ALA A 366 -16.96 22.88 -29.02
C ALA A 366 -15.77 22.61 -28.08
N GLU A 367 -14.56 22.56 -28.63
CA GLU A 367 -13.31 22.36 -27.87
C GLU A 367 -12.74 23.69 -27.36
N VAL A 368 -13.22 24.82 -27.88
CA VAL A 368 -12.82 26.15 -27.43
C VAL A 368 -13.81 26.67 -26.38
N ARG A 369 -13.43 26.54 -25.10
CA ARG A 369 -14.33 26.83 -23.97
C ARG A 369 -13.93 28.07 -23.21
N THR A 370 -12.64 28.37 -23.15
CA THR A 370 -12.07 29.52 -22.46
C THR A 370 -11.34 30.45 -23.43
N VAL A 371 -11.01 31.65 -22.96
CA VAL A 371 -10.21 32.61 -23.73
C VAL A 371 -8.82 32.03 -24.09
N GLN A 372 -8.21 31.20 -23.23
CA GLN A 372 -6.89 30.60 -23.48
C GLN A 372 -6.91 29.51 -24.56
N ASP A 373 -7.98 28.72 -24.65
CA ASP A 373 -8.12 27.68 -25.68
C ASP A 373 -8.13 28.30 -27.09
N MET A 374 -8.83 29.43 -27.20
CA MET A 374 -8.99 30.17 -28.44
C MET A 374 -7.65 30.72 -28.96
N ILE A 375 -6.73 31.09 -28.05
CA ILE A 375 -5.38 31.56 -28.37
C ILE A 375 -4.49 30.43 -28.89
N SER A 376 -4.59 29.25 -28.26
CA SER A 376 -3.66 28.13 -28.48
C SER A 376 -3.90 27.41 -29.81
N LEU A 377 -5.15 27.42 -30.27
CA LEU A 377 -5.58 26.76 -31.51
C LEU A 377 -4.95 27.35 -32.78
N VAL A 378 -4.55 28.63 -32.76
CA VAL A 378 -4.11 29.36 -33.95
C VAL A 378 -2.69 28.95 -34.44
N ALA A 379 -2.07 27.88 -33.90
CA ALA A 379 -0.61 27.70 -33.95
C ALA A 379 0.07 26.46 -34.65
N THR A 380 -0.56 25.41 -35.29
CA THR A 380 0.20 24.14 -35.70
C THR A 380 -0.29 23.24 -36.92
N PRO A 381 0.56 22.44 -37.71
CA PRO A 381 0.20 21.51 -38.88
C PRO A 381 0.73 19.99 -38.92
N PRO A 382 0.43 19.06 -39.94
CA PRO A 382 0.52 17.52 -39.84
C PRO A 382 1.17 16.56 -40.97
N LYS A 383 1.46 15.20 -40.72
CA LYS A 383 1.64 14.01 -41.70
C LYS A 383 1.85 12.49 -41.18
N ALA A 384 2.06 11.43 -42.07
CA ALA A 384 1.67 9.92 -42.10
C ALA A 384 2.73 8.67 -42.13
N GLN A 385 2.40 7.40 -42.61
CA GLN A 385 2.77 5.97 -42.13
C GLN A 385 3.16 4.69 -43.08
N GLU A 386 3.79 3.54 -42.58
CA GLU A 386 4.11 2.09 -43.06
C GLU A 386 4.13 0.74 -42.10
N LYS A 387 4.28 -0.55 -42.64
CA LYS A 387 4.04 -2.04 -42.19
C LYS A 387 5.15 -3.01 -41.53
N PRO A 388 4.96 -4.32 -41.09
CA PRO A 388 5.88 -5.13 -40.21
C PRO A 388 6.20 -6.63 -40.65
N SER A 389 6.97 -7.46 -39.88
CA SER A 389 7.49 -8.79 -40.31
C SER A 389 7.57 -9.98 -39.28
N ALA A 390 7.91 -11.18 -39.82
CA ALA A 390 8.09 -12.60 -39.39
C ALA A 390 8.43 -13.06 -37.92
N LYS A 391 8.43 -12.21 -36.89
CA LYS A 391 8.81 -12.61 -35.50
C LYS A 391 7.76 -13.47 -34.75
N PHE A 392 6.68 -13.91 -35.41
CA PHE A 392 5.42 -14.21 -34.73
C PHE A 392 5.13 -15.68 -34.36
N ALA A 393 5.94 -16.64 -34.81
CA ALA A 393 5.72 -18.07 -34.57
C ALA A 393 5.70 -18.48 -33.07
N ARG A 394 6.30 -17.70 -32.16
CA ARG A 394 6.32 -18.02 -30.71
C ARG A 394 5.00 -17.75 -29.98
N TYR A 395 4.14 -16.89 -30.51
CA TYR A 395 2.82 -16.64 -29.92
C TYR A 395 1.89 -17.84 -30.16
N ALA A 396 1.99 -18.48 -31.32
CA ALA A 396 1.17 -19.62 -31.73
C ALA A 396 1.35 -20.88 -30.87
N ALA A 397 2.51 -21.10 -30.25
CA ALA A 397 2.82 -22.30 -29.47
C ALA A 397 2.11 -22.39 -28.10
N ARG A 398 1.53 -21.30 -27.60
CA ARG A 398 0.87 -21.22 -26.27
C ARG A 398 -0.59 -21.66 -26.27
N TRP A 399 -1.14 -21.93 -27.45
CA TRP A 399 -2.53 -22.24 -27.66
C TRP A 399 -2.69 -23.75 -27.77
N ARG A 400 -3.38 -24.36 -26.82
CA ARG A 400 -3.60 -25.81 -26.82
C ARG A 400 -4.98 -26.12 -27.42
N PRO A 401 -5.12 -27.23 -28.17
CA PRO A 401 -6.42 -27.67 -28.64
C PRO A 401 -7.36 -27.88 -27.46
N ALA A 402 -8.57 -27.32 -27.52
CA ALA A 402 -9.58 -27.53 -26.48
C ALA A 402 -10.87 -28.04 -27.10
N PRO A 403 -11.58 -28.96 -26.42
CA PRO A 403 -12.90 -29.37 -26.87
C PRO A 403 -13.85 -28.18 -26.86
N PHE A 404 -14.82 -28.20 -27.77
CA PHE A 404 -15.91 -27.24 -27.73
C PHE A 404 -16.77 -27.50 -26.49
N PRO A 405 -17.14 -26.46 -25.73
CA PRO A 405 -18.12 -26.59 -24.66
C PRO A 405 -19.46 -27.04 -25.26
N ARG A 406 -19.98 -28.17 -24.76
CA ARG A 406 -21.29 -28.68 -25.16
C ARG A 406 -22.34 -27.93 -24.33
N LEU A 407 -23.28 -27.28 -25.04
CA LEU A 407 -24.50 -26.63 -24.52
C LEU A 407 -24.35 -25.15 -24.12
N TRP A 408 -24.33 -24.25 -25.10
CA TRP A 408 -24.99 -22.94 -24.93
C TRP A 408 -26.14 -22.81 -25.94
N PRO A 409 -27.36 -22.47 -25.49
CA PRO A 409 -28.44 -22.16 -26.42
C PRO A 409 -28.05 -20.90 -27.18
N THR A 410 -27.96 -21.00 -28.51
CA THR A 410 -27.79 -19.85 -29.41
C THR A 410 -29.05 -18.99 -29.36
N SER A 411 -29.15 -18.10 -28.38
CA SER A 411 -30.19 -17.08 -28.41
C SER A 411 -29.86 -16.09 -29.55
N LYS A 412 -30.85 -15.79 -30.38
CA LYS A 412 -30.75 -14.88 -31.54
C LYS A 412 -30.60 -13.40 -31.13
N ALA A 413 -29.90 -13.10 -30.03
CA ALA A 413 -29.48 -11.73 -29.76
C ALA A 413 -28.44 -11.33 -30.83
N SER A 414 -28.54 -10.13 -31.37
CA SER A 414 -27.67 -9.60 -32.43
C SER A 414 -26.22 -9.48 -31.96
N LYS A 415 -25.46 -10.58 -32.07
CA LYS A 415 -24.05 -10.65 -31.68
C LYS A 415 -23.24 -9.70 -32.54
N ARG A 416 -22.49 -8.80 -31.91
CA ARG A 416 -21.72 -7.77 -32.62
C ARG A 416 -20.31 -8.27 -32.85
N VAL A 417 -20.09 -8.89 -34.01
CA VAL A 417 -18.74 -9.28 -34.46
C VAL A 417 -18.07 -8.08 -35.13
N ILE A 418 -17.01 -7.56 -34.53
CA ILE A 418 -16.16 -6.52 -35.11
C ILE A 418 -14.96 -7.22 -35.76
N THR A 419 -14.87 -7.17 -37.09
CA THR A 419 -13.74 -7.76 -37.83
C THR A 419 -12.66 -6.71 -38.09
N ILE A 420 -11.43 -6.96 -37.61
CA ILE A 420 -10.28 -6.10 -37.92
C ILE A 420 -9.63 -6.57 -39.22
N LYS A 421 -9.89 -5.83 -40.31
CA LYS A 421 -9.39 -6.16 -41.64
C LYS A 421 -7.93 -5.74 -41.89
N LYS A 422 -7.42 -4.77 -41.12
CA LYS A 422 -6.06 -4.25 -41.27
C LYS A 422 -5.48 -3.95 -39.90
N LEU A 423 -4.38 -4.62 -39.59
CA LEU A 423 -3.64 -4.43 -38.34
C LEU A 423 -2.75 -3.20 -38.43
N PRO A 424 -2.47 -2.50 -37.30
CA PRO A 424 -1.62 -1.31 -37.23
C PRO A 424 -0.14 -1.66 -37.38
N GLN A 425 0.66 -0.67 -37.75
CA GLN A 425 1.88 -0.91 -38.51
C GLN A 425 3.00 0.06 -38.20
N THR A 426 2.66 1.33 -38.32
CA THR A 426 3.43 2.41 -37.73
C THR A 426 2.95 2.77 -36.37
N PHE A 427 3.73 3.63 -35.75
CA PHE A 427 3.28 4.39 -34.62
C PHE A 427 1.94 5.09 -34.79
N GLU A 428 1.78 5.88 -35.86
CA GLU A 428 0.55 6.62 -36.05
C GLU A 428 -0.62 5.65 -36.35
N ASP A 429 -0.37 4.45 -36.92
CA ASP A 429 -1.43 3.44 -37.11
C ASP A 429 -1.90 2.94 -35.75
N HIS A 430 -0.95 2.70 -34.82
CA HIS A 430 -1.24 2.31 -33.45
C HIS A 430 -1.98 3.44 -32.70
N LEU A 431 -1.55 4.69 -32.82
CA LEU A 431 -2.25 5.85 -32.23
C LEU A 431 -3.66 6.00 -32.82
N GLY A 432 -3.80 5.93 -34.14
CA GLY A 432 -5.08 6.00 -34.84
C GLY A 432 -6.02 4.86 -34.43
N LEU A 433 -5.48 3.66 -34.17
CA LEU A 433 -6.25 2.55 -33.63
C LEU A 433 -6.71 2.81 -32.19
N ILE A 434 -5.83 3.30 -31.31
CA ILE A 434 -6.18 3.67 -29.94
C ILE A 434 -7.25 4.77 -29.93
N ARG A 435 -7.14 5.79 -30.80
CA ARG A 435 -8.15 6.85 -30.97
C ARG A 435 -9.51 6.28 -31.38
N ARG A 436 -9.54 5.32 -32.31
CA ARG A 436 -10.78 4.62 -32.69
C ARG A 436 -11.34 3.82 -31.52
N VAL A 437 -10.50 3.06 -30.81
CA VAL A 437 -10.88 2.23 -29.67
C VAL A 437 -11.38 3.07 -28.49
N ARG A 438 -10.82 4.28 -28.29
CA ARG A 438 -11.28 5.26 -27.29
C ARG A 438 -12.74 5.67 -27.47
N GLN A 439 -13.23 5.65 -28.71
CA GLN A 439 -14.62 5.97 -29.05
C GLN A 439 -15.54 4.74 -29.06
N LEU A 440 -15.01 3.52 -28.88
CA LEU A 440 -15.82 2.32 -28.85
C LEU A 440 -16.54 2.17 -27.50
N THR A 441 -17.82 1.83 -27.58
CA THR A 441 -18.59 1.31 -26.45
C THR A 441 -18.87 -0.17 -26.73
N LEU A 442 -18.38 -1.04 -25.86
CA LEU A 442 -18.47 -2.49 -26.02
C LEU A 442 -19.80 -3.00 -25.41
N ALA A 443 -20.59 -3.70 -26.21
CA ALA A 443 -21.77 -4.42 -25.72
C ALA A 443 -21.35 -5.78 -25.11
N PRO A 444 -22.11 -6.37 -24.17
CA PRO A 444 -21.75 -7.61 -23.47
C PRO A 444 -21.44 -8.83 -24.37
N SER A 445 -22.02 -8.89 -25.57
CA SER A 445 -21.76 -9.95 -26.57
C SER A 445 -20.94 -9.46 -27.77
N THR A 446 -20.01 -8.52 -27.53
CA THR A 446 -19.09 -8.05 -28.58
C THR A 446 -17.95 -9.04 -28.77
N VAL A 447 -17.76 -9.49 -30.01
CA VAL A 447 -16.64 -10.35 -30.39
C VAL A 447 -15.72 -9.59 -31.31
N LEU A 448 -14.44 -9.57 -31.01
CA LEU A 448 -13.45 -9.08 -31.96
C LEU A 448 -12.85 -10.26 -32.73
N LEU A 449 -13.03 -10.26 -34.04
CA LEU A 449 -12.40 -11.22 -34.94
C LEU A 449 -11.18 -10.58 -35.60
N VAL A 450 -10.01 -11.16 -35.39
CA VAL A 450 -8.80 -10.83 -36.15
C VAL A 450 -8.45 -12.00 -37.07
N PRO A 451 -8.58 -11.83 -38.40
CA PRO A 451 -8.35 -12.91 -39.35
C PRO A 451 -6.90 -13.40 -39.41
N GLU A 452 -5.95 -12.54 -39.04
CA GLU A 452 -4.52 -12.80 -39.14
C GLU A 452 -3.89 -13.04 -37.76
N GLU A 453 -3.01 -14.04 -37.67
CA GLU A 453 -2.22 -14.32 -36.48
C GLU A 453 -1.01 -13.39 -36.37
N THR A 454 -1.20 -12.15 -35.88
CA THR A 454 -0.10 -11.19 -35.71
C THR A 454 0.07 -10.66 -34.28
N ARG A 455 1.17 -9.93 -34.06
CA ARG A 455 1.52 -9.30 -32.76
C ARG A 455 0.53 -8.28 -32.33
N GLU A 456 0.12 -7.51 -33.30
CA GLU A 456 -0.85 -6.47 -33.14
C GLU A 456 -2.21 -7.07 -32.80
N ALA A 457 -2.49 -8.30 -33.27
CA ALA A 457 -3.65 -9.09 -32.85
C ALA A 457 -3.63 -9.36 -31.34
N GLY A 458 -2.57 -9.99 -30.81
CA GLY A 458 -2.44 -10.24 -29.37
C GLY A 458 -2.42 -8.96 -28.52
N ALA A 459 -1.79 -7.89 -29.01
CA ALA A 459 -1.82 -6.60 -28.34
C ALA A 459 -3.23 -5.99 -28.33
N LEU A 460 -3.97 -6.10 -29.43
CA LEU A 460 -5.36 -5.63 -29.52
C LEU A 460 -6.26 -6.32 -28.49
N ALA A 461 -6.03 -7.60 -28.21
CA ALA A 461 -6.70 -8.29 -27.11
C ALA A 461 -6.43 -7.60 -25.76
N ALA A 462 -5.17 -7.26 -25.46
CA ALA A 462 -4.79 -6.57 -24.22
C ALA A 462 -5.43 -5.17 -24.09
N LEU A 463 -5.48 -4.42 -25.19
CA LEU A 463 -6.14 -3.11 -25.26
C LEU A 463 -7.64 -3.23 -24.95
N LEU A 464 -8.33 -4.17 -25.60
CA LEU A 464 -9.78 -4.32 -25.43
C LEU A 464 -10.18 -4.96 -24.12
N LYS A 465 -9.41 -5.92 -23.57
CA LYS A 465 -9.66 -6.44 -22.23
C LYS A 465 -9.62 -5.35 -21.17
N SER A 466 -8.65 -4.43 -21.29
CA SER A 466 -8.55 -3.29 -20.39
C SER A 466 -9.73 -2.33 -20.58
N LEU A 467 -10.11 -2.03 -21.83
CA LEU A 467 -11.29 -1.22 -22.13
C LEU A 467 -12.60 -1.86 -21.63
N ALA A 468 -12.76 -3.16 -21.79
CA ALA A 468 -13.92 -3.91 -21.34
C ALA A 468 -14.05 -3.84 -19.82
N LYS A 469 -12.94 -3.95 -19.08
CA LYS A 469 -12.91 -3.72 -17.64
C LYS A 469 -13.21 -2.27 -17.26
N GLU A 470 -12.71 -1.28 -18.00
CA GLU A 470 -13.07 0.15 -17.80
C GLU A 470 -14.57 0.40 -17.99
N GLN A 471 -15.21 -0.32 -18.91
CA GLN A 471 -16.63 -0.19 -19.24
C GLN A 471 -17.52 -1.19 -18.48
N ASN A 472 -16.95 -2.00 -17.58
CA ASN A 472 -17.63 -3.05 -16.84
C ASN A 472 -18.45 -4.01 -17.74
N THR A 473 -17.83 -4.47 -18.83
CA THR A 473 -18.44 -5.33 -19.85
C THR A 473 -17.53 -6.51 -20.19
N GLN A 474 -18.07 -7.53 -20.85
CA GLN A 474 -17.34 -8.70 -21.31
C GLN A 474 -17.17 -8.66 -22.82
N CYS A 475 -16.04 -9.15 -23.31
CA CYS A 475 -15.79 -9.30 -24.74
C CYS A 475 -14.97 -10.57 -24.99
N ALA A 476 -15.28 -11.25 -26.09
CA ALA A 476 -14.48 -12.36 -26.57
C ALA A 476 -13.56 -11.90 -27.71
N TYR A 477 -12.35 -12.46 -27.74
CA TYR A 477 -11.34 -12.15 -28.73
C TYR A 477 -10.98 -13.43 -29.49
N VAL A 478 -11.13 -13.40 -30.81
CA VAL A 478 -10.96 -14.56 -31.69
C VAL A 478 -9.90 -14.28 -32.75
N ILE A 479 -8.87 -15.12 -32.83
CA ILE A 479 -7.83 -15.07 -33.87
C ILE A 479 -8.02 -16.23 -34.85
N GLY A 480 -7.99 -15.94 -36.15
CA GLY A 480 -7.88 -16.97 -37.21
C GLY A 480 -9.15 -17.80 -37.50
N GLY A 481 -10.32 -17.39 -36.97
CA GLY A 481 -11.61 -18.08 -37.15
C GLY A 481 -12.58 -17.39 -38.11
N THR A 482 -13.71 -18.03 -38.41
CA THR A 482 -14.79 -17.42 -39.21
C THR A 482 -15.66 -16.48 -38.38
N GLN A 483 -16.55 -15.71 -39.04
CA GLN A 483 -17.52 -14.88 -38.30
C GLN A 483 -18.50 -15.72 -37.49
N GLU A 484 -18.87 -16.90 -37.97
CA GLU A 484 -19.75 -17.84 -37.26
C GLU A 484 -19.07 -18.43 -36.03
N GLU A 485 -17.79 -18.82 -36.16
CA GLU A 485 -16.96 -19.28 -35.04
C GLU A 485 -16.80 -18.17 -34.00
N ALA A 486 -16.49 -16.95 -34.44
CA ALA A 486 -16.39 -15.79 -33.58
C ALA A 486 -17.70 -15.51 -32.84
N ALA A 487 -18.83 -15.48 -33.54
CA ALA A 487 -20.15 -15.27 -32.93
C ALA A 487 -20.49 -16.32 -31.85
N ARG A 488 -19.96 -17.55 -31.93
CA ARG A 488 -20.18 -18.58 -30.91
C ARG A 488 -19.40 -18.30 -29.62
N GLU A 489 -18.26 -17.61 -29.68
CA GLU A 489 -17.45 -17.27 -28.50
C GLU A 489 -17.99 -16.07 -27.71
N ALA A 490 -18.93 -15.29 -28.27
CA ALA A 490 -19.46 -14.06 -27.66
C ALA A 490 -19.99 -14.21 -26.23
N ASP A 491 -20.56 -15.36 -25.92
CA ASP A 491 -21.20 -15.68 -24.64
C ASP A 491 -20.42 -16.79 -23.90
N GLY A 492 -19.22 -17.11 -24.38
CA GLY A 492 -18.35 -18.13 -23.81
C GLY A 492 -17.50 -17.61 -22.64
N PRO A 493 -17.05 -18.49 -21.74
CA PRO A 493 -16.24 -18.14 -20.57
C PRO A 493 -14.79 -17.76 -20.93
N ASN A 494 -14.40 -18.03 -22.17
CA ASN A 494 -13.06 -17.80 -22.71
C ASN A 494 -13.01 -16.46 -23.43
N THR A 495 -12.16 -15.55 -22.95
CA THR A 495 -11.97 -14.23 -23.57
C THR A 495 -10.93 -14.24 -24.69
N ASP A 496 -10.11 -15.29 -24.79
CA ASP A 496 -9.04 -15.47 -25.77
C ASP A 496 -9.20 -16.83 -26.46
N VAL A 497 -9.61 -16.83 -27.73
CA VAL A 497 -9.79 -18.05 -28.54
C VAL A 497 -9.03 -17.92 -29.85
N LYS A 498 -8.39 -19.00 -30.29
CA LYS A 498 -7.70 -19.08 -31.56
C LYS A 498 -8.25 -20.24 -32.37
N TYR A 499 -8.48 -20.03 -33.65
CA TYR A 499 -8.87 -21.06 -34.58
C TYR A 499 -7.71 -21.34 -35.54
N VAL A 500 -7.34 -22.60 -35.67
CA VAL A 500 -6.29 -23.06 -36.60
C VAL A 500 -6.85 -24.23 -37.40
N GLY A 501 -7.08 -24.03 -38.70
CA GLY A 501 -7.65 -25.06 -39.57
C GLY A 501 -9.00 -25.59 -39.08
N GLY A 502 -9.88 -24.71 -38.59
CA GLY A 502 -11.20 -25.06 -38.04
C GLY A 502 -11.18 -25.74 -36.66
N ARG A 503 -10.01 -25.92 -36.05
CA ARG A 503 -9.89 -26.41 -34.67
C ARG A 503 -9.84 -25.24 -33.71
N ARG A 504 -10.62 -25.34 -32.63
CA ARG A 504 -10.62 -24.38 -31.52
C ARG A 504 -9.43 -24.65 -30.60
N HIS A 505 -8.63 -23.62 -30.39
CA HIS A 505 -7.57 -23.59 -29.41
C HIS A 505 -7.89 -22.50 -28.39
N VAL A 506 -7.64 -22.80 -27.13
CA VAL A 506 -7.68 -21.80 -26.06
C VAL A 506 -6.28 -21.61 -25.51
N LEU A 507 -6.05 -20.42 -24.98
CA LEU A 507 -4.79 -20.12 -24.34
C LEU A 507 -4.69 -20.98 -23.07
N GLN A 508 -3.65 -21.81 -22.97
CA GLN A 508 -3.42 -22.68 -21.81
C GLN A 508 -2.02 -22.48 -21.23
N TRP A 509 -1.83 -22.94 -20.00
CA TRP A 509 -0.64 -22.69 -19.19
C TRP A 509 0.35 -23.83 -19.24
N GLU A 510 1.62 -23.46 -19.20
CA GLU A 510 2.70 -24.42 -19.21
C GLU A 510 3.85 -23.89 -18.36
N GLU A 511 4.31 -24.70 -17.41
CA GLU A 511 5.54 -24.43 -16.67
C GLU A 511 6.74 -24.79 -17.54
N VAL A 512 7.66 -23.85 -17.74
CA VAL A 512 8.85 -24.06 -18.56
C VAL A 512 10.09 -23.93 -17.67
N ALA A 513 10.93 -24.96 -17.65
CA ALA A 513 12.20 -24.95 -16.93
C ALA A 513 13.14 -23.87 -17.48
N THR A 514 13.72 -23.04 -16.60
CA THR A 514 14.68 -22.01 -16.98
C THR A 514 16.12 -22.43 -16.66
N LYS A 515 17.06 -22.02 -17.52
CA LYS A 515 18.50 -22.07 -17.24
C LYS A 515 18.91 -20.75 -16.58
N GLY A 516 19.82 -20.81 -15.61
CA GLY A 516 20.41 -19.65 -14.92
C GLY A 516 20.82 -18.51 -15.87
N THR A 517 20.63 -17.26 -15.45
CA THR A 517 21.17 -16.11 -16.18
C THR A 517 22.67 -16.01 -15.86
N PRO A 518 23.58 -16.12 -16.84
CA PRO A 518 25.01 -15.96 -16.58
C PRO A 518 25.32 -14.56 -16.04
N HIS A 519 26.29 -14.43 -15.13
CA HIS A 519 26.76 -13.13 -14.65
C HIS A 519 27.37 -12.30 -15.81
N PRO A 520 26.77 -11.16 -16.21
CA PRO A 520 27.30 -10.32 -17.29
C PRO A 520 28.50 -9.51 -16.81
N LYS A 521 29.53 -9.32 -17.66
CA LYS A 521 30.67 -8.43 -17.34
C LYS A 521 30.32 -6.96 -17.60
N VAL A 522 29.56 -6.70 -18.67
CA VAL A 522 29.04 -5.37 -19.02
C VAL A 522 27.53 -5.42 -19.19
N LEU A 523 26.82 -4.68 -18.34
CA LEU A 523 25.36 -4.62 -18.31
C LEU A 523 24.86 -3.21 -18.64
N VAL A 524 23.90 -3.11 -19.56
CA VAL A 524 23.23 -1.86 -19.89
C VAL A 524 21.80 -1.90 -19.33
N ALA A 525 21.46 -0.93 -18.49
CA ALA A 525 20.15 -0.77 -17.88
C ALA A 525 19.43 0.45 -18.49
N ILE A 526 18.23 0.26 -19.01
CA ILE A 526 17.44 1.31 -19.68
C ILE A 526 16.18 1.57 -18.86
N GLY A 527 15.84 2.84 -18.62
CA GLY A 527 14.61 3.22 -17.90
C GLY A 527 14.80 4.11 -16.66
N GLY A 528 15.95 4.79 -16.54
CA GLY A 528 16.24 5.69 -15.44
C GLY A 528 16.96 5.03 -14.25
N ALA A 529 17.54 5.86 -13.39
CA ALA A 529 18.41 5.45 -12.29
C ALA A 529 17.66 5.15 -10.98
N THR A 530 16.49 4.53 -11.07
CA THR A 530 15.57 4.28 -9.95
C THR A 530 14.85 2.95 -10.14
N GLY A 531 14.49 2.27 -9.05
CA GLY A 531 13.74 1.02 -9.10
C GLY A 531 14.55 -0.21 -9.48
N ILE A 532 13.82 -1.29 -9.75
CA ILE A 532 14.34 -2.65 -9.87
C ILE A 532 15.46 -2.82 -10.90
N THR A 533 15.46 -2.05 -11.99
CA THR A 533 16.50 -2.13 -13.02
C THR A 533 17.84 -1.68 -12.44
N LYS A 534 17.82 -0.70 -11.51
CA LYS A 534 18.99 -0.27 -10.73
C LYS A 534 19.35 -1.32 -9.69
N GLY A 535 18.40 -1.85 -8.92
CA GLY A 535 18.63 -2.89 -7.91
C GLY A 535 19.28 -4.16 -8.49
N ILE A 536 18.71 -4.66 -9.59
CA ILE A 536 19.26 -5.80 -10.34
C ILE A 536 20.65 -5.45 -10.87
N ALA A 537 20.82 -4.30 -11.53
CA ALA A 537 22.13 -3.91 -12.04
C ALA A 537 23.21 -3.82 -10.95
N ARG A 538 22.88 -3.27 -9.77
CA ARG A 538 23.78 -3.19 -8.60
C ARG A 538 24.16 -4.57 -8.07
N SER A 539 23.21 -5.50 -8.03
CA SER A 539 23.43 -6.84 -7.47
C SER A 539 24.38 -7.73 -8.27
N PHE A 540 24.64 -7.42 -9.55
CA PHE A 540 25.60 -8.16 -10.37
C PHE A 540 27.05 -7.71 -10.20
N ALA A 541 27.32 -6.60 -9.49
CA ALA A 541 28.66 -6.03 -9.27
C ALA A 541 29.53 -5.93 -10.55
N SER A 542 28.90 -5.71 -11.70
CA SER A 542 29.51 -5.66 -13.04
C SER A 542 29.73 -4.21 -13.50
N ARG A 543 30.33 -3.99 -14.69
CA ARG A 543 30.37 -2.66 -15.31
C ARG A 543 28.96 -2.31 -15.83
N VAL A 544 28.28 -1.42 -15.12
CA VAL A 544 26.89 -1.03 -15.34
C VAL A 544 26.81 0.32 -16.04
N HIS A 545 26.02 0.38 -17.11
CA HIS A 545 25.72 1.61 -17.84
C HIS A 545 24.22 1.87 -17.82
N ILE A 546 23.79 2.98 -17.23
CA ILE A 546 22.38 3.36 -17.16
C ILE A 546 22.07 4.39 -18.23
N ILE A 547 21.08 4.09 -19.08
CA ILE A 547 20.56 5.00 -20.10
C ILE A 547 19.20 5.56 -19.64
N GLY A 548 19.07 6.89 -19.63
CA GLY A 548 17.82 7.57 -19.25
C GLY A 548 17.61 8.90 -19.97
N LYS A 549 16.35 9.34 -20.05
CA LYS A 549 15.96 10.57 -20.78
C LYS A 549 16.54 11.86 -20.18
N LYS A 550 16.79 11.88 -18.87
CA LYS A 550 17.37 13.03 -18.15
C LYS A 550 18.82 12.75 -17.81
N ALA A 551 19.70 13.74 -18.04
CA ALA A 551 21.06 13.71 -17.49
C ALA A 551 21.00 13.56 -15.97
N ARG A 552 21.88 12.73 -15.43
CA ARG A 552 21.97 12.48 -14.00
C ARG A 552 23.43 12.30 -13.61
N GLN A 553 23.81 12.96 -12.53
CA GLN A 553 25.09 12.72 -11.87
C GLN A 553 24.92 11.57 -10.85
N LEU A 554 26.01 10.88 -10.54
CA LEU A 554 26.06 9.88 -9.47
C LEU A 554 25.56 10.53 -8.16
N ALA A 555 24.58 9.91 -7.51
CA ALA A 555 24.15 10.34 -6.18
C ALA A 555 25.11 9.77 -5.11
N GLU A 556 25.14 10.32 -3.88
CA GLU A 556 26.00 9.82 -2.79
C GLU A 556 25.87 8.29 -2.57
N GLU A 557 24.67 7.75 -2.73
CA GLU A 557 24.35 6.31 -2.67
C GLU A 557 24.97 5.45 -3.79
N ASP A 558 25.46 6.07 -4.87
CA ASP A 558 26.05 5.42 -6.03
C ASP A 558 27.60 5.40 -5.98
N TYR A 559 28.22 6.16 -5.04
CA TYR A 559 29.69 6.27 -4.93
C TYR A 559 30.42 4.97 -4.60
N PRO A 560 29.87 4.03 -3.79
CA PRO A 560 30.49 2.72 -3.59
C PRO A 560 30.67 1.91 -4.88
N LEU A 561 29.97 2.29 -5.96
CA LEU A 561 30.00 1.65 -7.27
C LEU A 561 30.50 2.59 -8.38
N ALA A 562 31.05 3.77 -8.05
CA ALA A 562 31.39 4.81 -9.02
C ALA A 562 32.39 4.35 -10.09
N GLU A 563 33.30 3.44 -9.74
CA GLU A 563 34.27 2.86 -10.69
C GLU A 563 33.60 1.94 -11.73
N CYS A 564 32.46 1.35 -11.38
CA CYS A 564 31.73 0.37 -12.18
C CYS A 564 30.41 0.91 -12.76
N LEU A 565 30.02 2.16 -12.49
CA LEU A 565 28.72 2.71 -12.87
C LEU A 565 28.86 3.98 -13.72
N SER A 566 28.15 4.05 -14.84
CA SER A 566 28.07 5.29 -15.64
C SER A 566 26.68 5.61 -16.15
N TYR A 567 26.39 6.90 -16.33
CA TYR A 567 25.11 7.42 -16.81
C TYR A 567 25.23 8.01 -18.21
N HIS A 568 24.24 7.72 -19.05
CA HIS A 568 24.15 8.19 -20.42
C HIS A 568 22.77 8.80 -20.64
N GLN A 569 22.72 10.05 -21.09
CA GLN A 569 21.47 10.71 -21.41
C GLN A 569 21.04 10.35 -22.83
N ALA A 570 19.88 9.71 -22.99
CA ALA A 570 19.24 9.49 -24.27
C ALA A 570 17.72 9.29 -24.09
N ASP A 571 16.92 9.93 -24.96
CA ASP A 571 15.54 9.54 -25.16
C ASP A 571 15.47 8.28 -26.03
N VAL A 572 15.14 7.16 -25.40
CA VAL A 572 15.15 5.82 -26.02
C VAL A 572 14.08 5.65 -27.10
N THR A 573 13.11 6.57 -27.16
CA THR A 573 12.13 6.64 -28.26
C THR A 573 12.78 7.13 -29.55
N LYS A 574 13.88 7.88 -29.47
CA LYS A 574 14.66 8.39 -30.61
C LYS A 574 15.85 7.48 -30.90
N LYS A 575 15.87 6.91 -32.11
CA LYS A 575 16.85 5.90 -32.50
C LYS A 575 18.28 6.45 -32.47
N GLU A 576 18.49 7.69 -32.90
CA GLU A 576 19.80 8.33 -33.04
C GLU A 576 20.43 8.65 -31.67
N GLU A 577 19.62 9.03 -30.68
CA GLU A 577 20.09 9.26 -29.31
C GLU A 577 20.50 7.94 -28.64
N LEU A 578 19.66 6.90 -28.76
CA LEU A 578 19.97 5.56 -28.24
C LEU A 578 21.20 4.95 -28.92
N GLN A 579 21.34 5.13 -30.24
CA GLN A 579 22.48 4.64 -31.00
C GLN A 579 23.79 5.27 -30.52
N ARG A 580 23.83 6.60 -30.33
CA ARG A 580 25.03 7.28 -29.80
C ARG A 580 25.42 6.76 -28.43
N ALA A 581 24.46 6.65 -27.50
CA ALA A 581 24.74 6.14 -26.16
C ALA A 581 25.31 4.70 -26.19
N LEU A 582 24.75 3.81 -27.01
CA LEU A 582 25.26 2.43 -27.14
C LEU A 582 26.64 2.37 -27.80
N GLN A 583 26.92 3.24 -28.78
CA GLN A 583 28.23 3.35 -29.40
C GLN A 583 29.30 3.84 -28.42
N ASP A 584 28.98 4.84 -27.60
CA ASP A 584 29.88 5.36 -26.57
C ASP A 584 30.23 4.29 -25.52
N ILE A 585 29.22 3.53 -25.08
CA ILE A 585 29.41 2.40 -24.17
C ILE A 585 30.33 1.35 -24.81
N ARG A 586 30.08 0.95 -26.06
CA ARG A 586 30.93 -0.03 -26.76
C ARG A 586 32.35 0.47 -26.98
N LYS A 587 32.54 1.77 -27.27
CA LYS A 587 33.87 2.37 -27.42
C LYS A 587 34.66 2.30 -26.11
N LYS A 588 33.99 2.45 -24.97
CA LYS A 588 34.60 2.38 -23.64
C LYS A 588 34.84 0.95 -23.15
N GLU A 589 33.89 0.05 -23.39
CA GLU A 589 33.84 -1.28 -22.77
C GLU A 589 34.27 -2.43 -23.71
N GLY A 590 34.28 -2.18 -25.02
CA GLY A 590 34.56 -3.19 -26.06
C GLY A 590 33.44 -4.23 -26.28
N ARG A 591 32.47 -4.35 -25.36
CA ARG A 591 31.36 -5.33 -25.41
C ARG A 591 30.14 -4.86 -24.63
N VAL A 592 28.98 -5.49 -24.91
CA VAL A 592 27.76 -5.42 -24.09
C VAL A 592 27.20 -6.83 -23.98
N ASP A 593 27.04 -7.34 -22.76
CA ASP A 593 26.65 -8.75 -22.53
C ASP A 593 25.14 -8.92 -22.37
N LEU A 594 24.50 -7.95 -21.72
CA LEU A 594 23.09 -7.99 -21.39
C LEU A 594 22.51 -6.58 -21.36
N ILE A 595 21.34 -6.41 -21.98
CA ILE A 595 20.56 -5.18 -21.90
C ILE A 595 19.27 -5.45 -21.13
N LEU A 596 19.06 -4.75 -20.02
CA LEU A 596 17.80 -4.74 -19.28
C LEU A 596 16.97 -3.55 -19.74
N ASN A 597 15.88 -3.80 -20.47
CA ASN A 597 14.98 -2.76 -20.93
C ASN A 597 13.80 -2.58 -19.96
N GLY A 598 13.99 -1.68 -18.99
CA GLY A 598 12.99 -1.22 -18.03
C GLY A 598 12.21 0.03 -18.46
N ALA A 599 12.48 0.62 -19.63
CA ALA A 599 11.87 1.88 -20.04
C ALA A 599 10.33 1.78 -20.07
N GLY A 600 9.66 2.66 -19.35
CA GLY A 600 8.20 2.73 -19.34
C GLY A 600 7.71 3.90 -18.51
N VAL A 601 6.61 4.49 -18.96
CA VAL A 601 5.81 5.47 -18.21
C VAL A 601 4.38 4.96 -18.15
N GLU A 602 3.66 5.37 -17.10
CA GLU A 602 2.30 4.90 -16.84
C GLU A 602 1.49 6.02 -16.18
N TYR A 603 0.33 6.28 -16.76
CA TYR A 603 -0.68 7.26 -16.40
C TYR A 603 -2.00 6.53 -16.17
N SER A 604 -2.30 6.11 -14.94
CA SER A 604 -3.55 5.41 -14.62
C SER A 604 -4.76 6.35 -14.84
N LYS A 605 -5.45 6.20 -15.97
CA LYS A 605 -6.60 7.01 -16.36
C LYS A 605 -7.42 6.27 -17.40
N VAL A 606 -8.75 6.31 -17.30
CA VAL A 606 -9.61 5.65 -18.29
C VAL A 606 -9.28 6.16 -19.70
N LEU A 607 -9.36 5.28 -20.71
CA LEU A 607 -8.90 5.59 -22.06
C LEU A 607 -9.55 6.86 -22.62
N LYS A 608 -10.82 7.10 -22.28
CA LYS A 608 -11.59 8.29 -22.70
C LYS A 608 -11.03 9.61 -22.19
N GLU A 609 -10.29 9.60 -21.09
CA GLU A 609 -9.78 10.82 -20.47
C GLU A 609 -8.27 11.01 -20.69
N LYS A 610 -7.54 10.01 -21.20
CA LYS A 610 -6.10 10.12 -21.50
C LYS A 610 -5.83 11.20 -22.55
N SER A 611 -4.81 12.03 -22.35
CA SER A 611 -4.36 12.98 -23.36
C SER A 611 -3.63 12.26 -24.49
N GLU A 612 -3.52 12.88 -25.67
CA GLU A 612 -2.74 12.31 -26.78
C GLU A 612 -1.26 12.19 -26.41
N GLU A 613 -0.73 13.12 -25.62
CA GLU A 613 0.64 13.06 -25.10
C GLU A 613 0.83 11.86 -24.17
N GLU A 614 -0.09 11.62 -23.24
CA GLU A 614 -0.04 10.46 -22.32
C GLU A 614 -0.10 9.13 -23.10
N ILE A 615 -0.94 9.05 -24.13
CA ILE A 615 -1.06 7.88 -25.02
C ILE A 615 0.26 7.68 -25.79
N HIS A 616 0.80 8.76 -26.37
CA HIS A 616 2.05 8.77 -27.10
C HIS A 616 3.22 8.31 -26.23
N ASP A 617 3.31 8.84 -25.02
CA ASP A 617 4.38 8.56 -24.05
C ASP A 617 4.35 7.11 -23.55
N GLU A 618 3.18 6.58 -23.15
CA GLU A 618 3.03 5.19 -22.70
C GLU A 618 3.39 4.20 -23.80
N LEU A 619 2.82 4.42 -25.00
CA LEU A 619 3.07 3.56 -26.15
C LEU A 619 4.54 3.68 -26.58
N GLY A 620 5.04 4.91 -26.73
CA GLY A 620 6.34 5.18 -27.30
C GLY A 620 7.50 4.70 -26.43
N THR A 621 7.44 4.95 -25.12
CA THR A 621 8.52 4.60 -24.19
C THR A 621 8.71 3.09 -24.06
N LYS A 622 7.64 2.29 -24.18
CA LYS A 622 7.72 0.82 -24.16
C LYS A 622 8.00 0.24 -25.54
N TYR A 623 7.16 0.55 -26.53
CA TYR A 623 7.21 -0.09 -27.83
C TYR A 623 8.42 0.36 -28.68
N PHE A 624 8.69 1.66 -28.81
CA PHE A 624 9.83 2.11 -29.64
C PHE A 624 11.16 1.85 -28.99
N ALA A 625 11.27 1.98 -27.66
CA ALA A 625 12.50 1.57 -26.99
C ALA A 625 12.84 0.12 -27.36
N ALA A 626 11.86 -0.79 -27.32
CA ALA A 626 12.06 -2.17 -27.73
C ALA A 626 12.35 -2.33 -29.24
N LYS A 627 11.63 -1.61 -30.11
CA LYS A 627 11.84 -1.65 -31.57
C LYS A 627 13.24 -1.15 -31.94
N ASN A 628 13.66 0.00 -31.40
CA ASN A 628 14.97 0.60 -31.61
C ASN A 628 16.08 -0.33 -31.15
N LEU A 629 15.95 -0.94 -29.96
CA LEU A 629 16.91 -1.94 -29.47
C LEU A 629 16.99 -3.15 -30.40
N SER A 630 15.87 -3.64 -30.91
CA SER A 630 15.88 -4.79 -31.81
C SER A 630 16.58 -4.51 -33.15
N ILE A 631 16.70 -3.23 -33.54
CA ILE A 631 17.41 -2.78 -34.74
C ILE A 631 18.89 -2.53 -34.45
N LEU A 632 19.19 -1.87 -33.33
CA LEU A 632 20.55 -1.44 -32.96
C LEU A 632 21.38 -2.57 -32.33
N GLU A 633 20.73 -3.50 -31.64
CA GLU A 633 21.34 -4.55 -30.83
C GLU A 633 20.86 -5.96 -31.24
N PRO A 634 20.91 -6.34 -32.54
CA PRO A 634 20.29 -7.58 -33.03
C PRO A 634 20.98 -8.86 -32.52
N LYS A 635 22.24 -8.76 -32.06
CA LYS A 635 23.05 -9.90 -31.56
C LYS A 635 23.17 -9.92 -30.02
N THR A 636 22.77 -8.85 -29.35
CA THR A 636 22.88 -8.71 -27.89
C THR A 636 21.61 -9.24 -27.26
N ARG A 637 21.73 -9.99 -26.16
CA ARG A 637 20.54 -10.44 -25.43
C ARG A 637 19.88 -9.23 -24.76
N VAL A 638 18.65 -8.93 -25.16
CA VAL A 638 17.82 -7.88 -24.56
C VAL A 638 16.71 -8.54 -23.75
N VAL A 639 16.62 -8.19 -22.48
CA VAL A 639 15.59 -8.66 -21.56
C VAL A 639 14.63 -7.51 -21.30
N HIS A 640 13.38 -7.65 -21.74
CA HIS A 640 12.37 -6.60 -21.62
C HIS A 640 11.54 -6.77 -20.35
N PHE A 641 11.36 -5.69 -19.60
CA PHE A 641 10.53 -5.67 -18.41
C PHE A 641 9.13 -5.26 -18.84
N GLY A 642 8.24 -6.25 -18.90
CA GLY A 642 6.82 -6.12 -19.18
C GLY A 642 5.98 -6.18 -17.91
N SER A 643 4.67 -6.02 -18.06
CA SER A 643 3.70 -6.05 -16.97
C SER A 643 2.64 -7.13 -17.20
N VAL A 644 2.22 -7.80 -16.12
CA VAL A 644 1.11 -8.77 -16.13
C VAL A 644 -0.19 -8.17 -16.67
N VAL A 645 -0.34 -6.84 -16.63
CA VAL A 645 -1.49 -6.11 -17.18
C VAL A 645 -1.66 -6.32 -18.69
N ALA A 646 -0.58 -6.63 -19.42
CA ALA A 646 -0.66 -7.01 -20.84
C ALA A 646 -1.49 -8.29 -21.08
N GLN A 647 -1.63 -9.17 -20.08
CA GLN A 647 -2.38 -10.41 -20.20
C GLN A 647 -3.81 -10.28 -19.71
N PHE A 648 -4.00 -9.64 -18.55
CA PHE A 648 -5.29 -9.56 -17.87
C PHE A 648 -6.09 -8.31 -18.22
N GLY A 649 -5.41 -7.24 -18.64
CA GLY A 649 -5.97 -5.90 -18.67
C GLY A 649 -6.29 -5.35 -17.27
N ASN A 650 -6.33 -4.03 -17.14
CA ASN A 650 -6.65 -3.35 -15.89
C ASN A 650 -7.33 -2.00 -16.19
N PRO A 651 -8.42 -1.61 -15.49
CA PRO A 651 -9.04 -0.31 -15.68
C PRO A 651 -8.04 0.84 -15.57
N GLY A 652 -8.08 1.77 -16.52
CA GLY A 652 -7.21 2.94 -16.56
C GLY A 652 -5.81 2.68 -17.10
N GLN A 653 -5.47 1.44 -17.46
CA GLN A 653 -4.16 1.06 -17.97
C GLN A 653 -4.22 0.54 -19.40
N THR A 654 -5.24 0.94 -20.16
CA THR A 654 -5.54 0.40 -21.48
C THR A 654 -4.38 0.54 -22.47
N VAL A 655 -3.77 1.72 -22.59
CA VAL A 655 -2.64 1.94 -23.50
C VAL A 655 -1.34 1.31 -22.97
N TYR A 656 -1.13 1.35 -21.66
CA TYR A 656 -0.01 0.66 -21.02
C TYR A 656 -0.05 -0.87 -21.24
N ALA A 657 -1.22 -1.50 -21.10
CA ALA A 657 -1.45 -2.91 -21.38
C ALA A 657 -1.08 -3.25 -22.83
N TYR A 658 -1.59 -2.43 -23.75
CA TYR A 658 -1.31 -2.54 -25.19
C TYR A 658 0.18 -2.45 -25.50
N ALA A 659 0.87 -1.45 -24.95
CA ALA A 659 2.30 -1.22 -25.17
C ALA A 659 3.18 -2.36 -24.63
N ASN A 660 2.82 -2.94 -23.48
CA ASN A 660 3.53 -4.08 -22.91
C ASN A 660 3.27 -5.38 -23.70
N ALA A 661 2.04 -5.59 -24.18
CA ALA A 661 1.69 -6.72 -25.05
C ALA A 661 2.42 -6.68 -26.39
N LEU A 662 2.82 -5.48 -26.83
CA LEU A 662 3.69 -5.35 -27.98
C LEU A 662 5.13 -5.80 -27.67
N LEU A 663 5.72 -5.87 -26.48
CA LEU A 663 7.17 -6.17 -26.34
C LEU A 663 7.66 -7.48 -27.03
N THR A 664 8.86 -7.48 -27.63
CA THR A 664 9.43 -8.65 -28.35
C THR A 664 10.46 -9.42 -27.52
N SER A 665 10.56 -10.75 -27.70
CA SER A 665 11.66 -11.67 -27.28
C SER A 665 12.33 -11.42 -25.91
N ASP A 666 12.36 -12.43 -25.03
CA ASP A 666 12.94 -12.31 -23.68
C ASP A 666 12.24 -11.27 -22.79
N VAL A 667 10.89 -11.28 -22.85
CA VAL A 667 10.03 -10.47 -21.97
C VAL A 667 9.79 -11.17 -20.64
N ILE A 668 9.86 -10.38 -19.59
CA ILE A 668 9.67 -10.73 -18.20
C ILE A 668 8.43 -9.95 -17.71
N LEU A 669 7.32 -10.64 -17.43
CA LEU A 669 6.08 -10.01 -16.99
C LEU A 669 6.07 -9.89 -15.46
N TRP A 670 6.25 -8.67 -14.95
CA TRP A 670 6.28 -8.43 -13.51
C TRP A 670 4.88 -8.16 -12.93
N PRO A 671 4.58 -8.65 -11.71
CA PRO A 671 3.48 -8.14 -10.90
C PRO A 671 3.81 -6.73 -10.38
N PRO A 672 2.84 -6.01 -9.77
CA PRO A 672 3.10 -4.73 -9.13
C PRO A 672 4.18 -4.84 -8.03
N TRP A 673 5.04 -3.83 -7.91
CA TRP A 673 6.14 -3.81 -6.93
C TRP A 673 5.72 -3.10 -5.65
N ASP A 674 6.43 -3.23 -4.53
CA ASP A 674 6.00 -2.64 -3.25
C ASP A 674 6.52 -1.21 -2.99
N SER A 675 7.62 -0.82 -3.62
CA SER A 675 8.43 0.34 -3.21
C SER A 675 8.78 1.31 -4.34
N VAL A 676 8.51 0.93 -5.60
CA VAL A 676 8.94 1.67 -6.80
C VAL A 676 7.93 1.53 -7.96
N GLY A 677 7.91 2.48 -8.88
CA GLY A 677 7.02 2.42 -10.06
C GLY A 677 5.55 2.77 -9.77
N MET A 678 4.60 1.98 -10.29
CA MET A 678 3.14 2.27 -10.22
C MET A 678 2.58 2.37 -8.79
N THR A 679 3.19 1.66 -7.84
CA THR A 679 2.78 1.61 -6.42
C THR A 679 3.45 2.66 -5.54
N ALA A 680 4.45 3.37 -6.07
CA ALA A 680 5.04 4.52 -5.40
C ALA A 680 4.07 5.72 -5.32
N LYS A 681 2.98 5.70 -6.12
CA LYS A 681 1.85 6.60 -6.00
C LYS A 681 1.03 6.23 -4.75
N PRO A 682 0.78 7.15 -3.81
CA PRO A 682 0.03 6.85 -2.58
C PRO A 682 -1.34 6.22 -2.87
N GLY A 683 -1.68 5.14 -2.16
CA GLY A 683 -2.99 4.47 -2.26
C GLY A 683 -3.12 3.42 -3.38
N VAL A 684 -2.24 3.43 -4.39
CA VAL A 684 -2.27 2.43 -5.48
C VAL A 684 -1.90 1.04 -4.97
N ALA A 685 -0.87 0.94 -4.11
CA ALA A 685 -0.46 -0.30 -3.45
C ALA A 685 -1.60 -0.93 -2.63
N ALA A 686 -2.26 -0.13 -1.79
CA ALA A 686 -3.37 -0.57 -0.94
C ALA A 686 -4.61 -0.97 -1.77
N SER A 687 -4.90 -0.25 -2.86
CA SER A 687 -5.99 -0.59 -3.79
C SER A 687 -5.76 -1.93 -4.50
N LEU A 688 -4.53 -2.17 -4.96
CA LEU A 688 -4.14 -3.44 -5.58
C LEU A 688 -4.20 -4.60 -4.57
N GLN A 689 -3.69 -4.40 -3.35
CA GLN A 689 -3.76 -5.39 -2.28
C GLN A 689 -5.21 -5.69 -1.82
N ALA A 690 -6.07 -4.66 -1.76
CA ALA A 690 -7.50 -4.83 -1.48
C ALA A 690 -8.25 -5.60 -2.58
N GLN A 691 -7.71 -5.63 -3.79
CA GLN A 691 -8.18 -6.44 -4.91
C GLN A 691 -7.50 -7.82 -4.99
N GLY A 692 -6.75 -8.22 -3.95
CA GLY A 692 -6.04 -9.49 -3.88
C GLY A 692 -4.72 -9.54 -4.66
N VAL A 693 -4.27 -8.41 -5.21
CA VAL A 693 -3.02 -8.31 -5.97
C VAL A 693 -1.85 -8.06 -5.00
N GLY A 694 -1.13 -9.11 -4.64
CA GLY A 694 0.13 -9.05 -3.91
C GLY A 694 1.22 -8.26 -4.63
N LEU A 695 2.08 -7.63 -3.82
CA LEU A 695 3.17 -6.78 -4.27
C LEU A 695 4.50 -7.53 -4.16
N LEU A 696 5.39 -7.31 -5.11
CA LEU A 696 6.74 -7.89 -5.12
C LEU A 696 7.77 -6.89 -4.61
N SER A 697 8.57 -7.27 -3.63
CA SER A 697 9.67 -6.44 -3.13
C SER A 697 10.85 -6.38 -4.10
N GLU A 698 11.62 -5.29 -4.04
CA GLU A 698 12.83 -5.13 -4.87
C GLU A 698 13.83 -6.26 -4.62
N ASP A 699 14.07 -6.63 -3.36
CA ASP A 699 14.97 -7.73 -2.98
C ASP A 699 14.48 -9.10 -3.45
N ALA A 700 13.17 -9.36 -3.35
CA ALA A 700 12.59 -10.60 -3.86
C ALA A 700 12.75 -10.69 -5.37
N ALA A 701 12.57 -9.58 -6.08
CA ALA A 701 12.71 -9.54 -7.52
C ALA A 701 14.16 -9.66 -8.01
N VAL A 702 15.12 -9.05 -7.29
CA VAL A 702 16.57 -9.25 -7.49
C VAL A 702 16.93 -10.72 -7.29
N THR A 703 16.44 -11.33 -6.21
CA THR A 703 16.67 -12.75 -5.91
C THR A 703 16.11 -13.67 -6.99
N LEU A 704 14.86 -13.44 -7.44
CA LEU A 704 14.24 -14.19 -8.53
C LEU A 704 15.05 -14.08 -9.82
N PHE A 705 15.52 -12.86 -10.15
CA PHE A 705 16.32 -12.65 -11.34
C PHE A 705 17.67 -13.41 -11.29
N HIS A 706 18.35 -13.45 -10.13
CA HIS A 706 19.60 -14.19 -9.91
C HIS A 706 19.44 -15.70 -9.98
N GLN A 707 18.35 -16.24 -9.44
CA GLN A 707 18.06 -17.68 -9.44
C GLN A 707 17.79 -18.24 -10.86
N GLY A 708 17.94 -17.43 -11.91
CA GLY A 708 17.56 -17.82 -13.27
C GLY A 708 16.07 -17.90 -13.48
N VAL A 709 15.27 -17.47 -12.49
CA VAL A 709 13.83 -17.31 -12.62
C VAL A 709 13.62 -16.01 -13.37
N THR A 710 13.83 -16.04 -14.67
CA THR A 710 13.30 -14.99 -15.54
C THR A 710 11.78 -14.99 -15.37
N PRO A 711 11.09 -13.86 -15.16
CA PRO A 711 9.63 -13.77 -15.27
C PRO A 711 9.05 -14.03 -16.67
N LYS A 712 9.62 -15.00 -17.38
CA LYS A 712 8.89 -15.84 -18.34
C LYS A 712 7.98 -16.85 -17.63
N THR A 713 8.03 -16.94 -16.32
CA THR A 713 7.21 -17.85 -15.52
C THR A 713 6.14 -17.05 -14.77
N TYR A 714 5.08 -16.63 -15.44
CA TYR A 714 3.69 -16.63 -14.93
C TYR A 714 2.73 -16.43 -16.11
N LEU A 715 1.71 -17.28 -16.12
CA LEU A 715 0.89 -17.68 -17.24
C LEU A 715 -0.43 -18.10 -16.50
N PHE A 716 -1.56 -17.34 -16.57
CA PHE A 716 -2.88 -17.67 -15.93
C PHE A 716 -4.16 -17.47 -16.78
N ALA A 717 -5.07 -18.48 -16.80
CA ALA A 717 -6.41 -18.60 -17.44
C ALA A 717 -7.14 -19.79 -16.84
N ASN A 718 -8.42 -19.50 -16.63
CA ASN A 718 -9.65 -20.21 -16.98
C ASN A 718 -9.58 -21.51 -17.81
N ASP A 719 -10.57 -22.40 -17.69
CA ASP A 719 -11.94 -22.25 -17.14
C ASP A 719 -12.18 -23.14 -15.87
N GLU A 720 -13.14 -22.97 -14.97
CA GLU A 720 -14.46 -22.31 -14.95
C GLU A 720 -14.75 -21.67 -13.57
N HIS A 721 -15.42 -20.51 -13.58
CA HIS A 721 -16.09 -19.80 -12.46
C HIS A 721 -15.24 -18.83 -11.59
N THR A 722 -15.46 -17.54 -11.88
CA THR A 722 -15.22 -16.33 -11.07
C THR A 722 -13.77 -15.98 -10.70
N TYR A 723 -13.32 -14.85 -11.25
CA TYR A 723 -12.04 -14.20 -10.99
C TYR A 723 -11.66 -14.17 -9.51
N GLN A 724 -10.56 -14.83 -9.16
CA GLN A 724 -9.66 -14.36 -8.13
C GLN A 724 -8.19 -14.48 -8.54
N ALA A 725 -7.46 -13.41 -8.28
CA ALA A 725 -6.02 -13.37 -8.46
C ALA A 725 -5.36 -14.00 -7.23
N ALA A 726 -5.18 -15.32 -7.29
CA ALA A 726 -4.42 -16.08 -6.31
C ALA A 726 -2.93 -15.67 -6.33
N LEU A 727 -2.55 -14.71 -5.48
CA LEU A 727 -1.17 -14.53 -5.01
C LEU A 727 -0.99 -15.29 -3.69
N LEU A 728 -1.11 -16.62 -3.72
CA LEU A 728 -0.99 -17.44 -2.51
C LEU A 728 -0.43 -18.89 -2.62
N PRO A 729 -0.16 -19.53 -3.78
CA PRO A 729 0.39 -20.89 -3.74
C PRO A 729 1.90 -20.99 -3.37
N ARG A 730 2.77 -20.08 -3.82
CA ARG A 730 4.23 -20.20 -3.58
C ARG A 730 4.74 -19.59 -2.27
N ALA A 731 4.01 -18.65 -1.67
CA ALA A 731 4.34 -18.17 -0.32
C ALA A 731 4.11 -19.28 0.73
N VAL A 732 3.17 -20.20 0.47
CA VAL A 732 2.91 -21.38 1.31
C VAL A 732 3.96 -22.48 1.09
N GLU A 733 4.46 -22.68 -0.14
CA GLU A 733 5.63 -23.55 -0.38
C GLU A 733 6.91 -23.02 0.28
N ALA A 734 7.10 -21.69 0.28
CA ALA A 734 8.18 -21.02 0.99
C ALA A 734 8.01 -21.09 2.53
N LEU A 735 6.76 -21.13 3.02
CA LEU A 735 6.43 -21.27 4.44
C LEU A 735 6.52 -22.71 4.97
N LEU A 736 6.55 -23.75 4.14
CA LEU A 736 6.50 -25.16 4.61
C LEU A 736 7.64 -26.07 4.15
N GLY A 737 8.52 -25.63 3.24
CA GLY A 737 9.67 -26.42 2.79
C GLY A 737 9.27 -27.69 2.01
N LYS A 738 10.16 -28.22 1.16
CA LYS A 738 9.90 -29.49 0.46
C LYS A 738 9.77 -30.64 1.49
N PRO A 739 8.76 -31.52 1.38
CA PRO A 739 8.48 -32.51 2.42
C PRO A 739 9.37 -33.75 2.25
N SER A 740 10.50 -33.77 2.95
CA SER A 740 11.22 -35.02 3.25
C SER A 740 11.85 -35.03 4.65
N GLY A 741 12.06 -33.87 5.28
CA GLY A 741 12.44 -33.73 6.69
C GLY A 741 11.42 -32.90 7.46
N GLY A 742 11.27 -33.14 8.77
CA GLY A 742 10.33 -32.41 9.62
C GLY A 742 10.50 -30.89 9.50
N PHE A 743 9.38 -30.17 9.60
CA PHE A 743 9.32 -28.71 9.47
C PHE A 743 9.15 -28.07 10.85
N THR A 744 9.95 -27.05 11.14
CA THR A 744 9.90 -26.30 12.41
C THR A 744 9.31 -24.93 12.14
N GLN A 745 8.27 -24.56 12.89
CA GLN A 745 7.61 -23.27 12.77
C GLN A 745 7.61 -22.51 14.10
N ASP A 746 8.05 -21.26 14.07
CA ASP A 746 7.94 -20.39 15.24
C ASP A 746 6.49 -19.88 15.35
N LEU A 747 5.75 -20.47 16.26
CA LEU A 747 4.37 -20.12 16.56
C LEU A 747 4.35 -19.33 17.86
N SER A 748 4.08 -18.04 17.76
CA SER A 748 3.93 -17.14 18.90
C SER A 748 2.74 -16.22 18.65
N THR A 749 2.27 -15.53 19.69
CA THR A 749 1.28 -14.45 19.52
C THR A 749 1.81 -13.27 18.70
N GLN A 750 3.12 -13.19 18.44
CA GLN A 750 3.74 -12.19 17.56
C GLN A 750 3.71 -12.62 16.09
N THR A 751 3.96 -13.91 15.81
CA THR A 751 4.01 -14.47 14.45
C THR A 751 2.65 -15.01 13.97
N SER A 752 1.72 -15.27 14.89
CA SER A 752 0.36 -15.76 14.63
C SER A 752 -0.61 -15.11 15.62
N PRO A 753 -0.95 -13.81 15.43
CA PRO A 753 -1.70 -13.02 16.41
C PRO A 753 -3.11 -13.54 16.71
N HIS A 754 -3.73 -14.29 15.79
CA HIS A 754 -5.04 -14.93 16.00
C HIS A 754 -5.05 -15.96 17.13
N LEU A 755 -3.87 -16.41 17.58
CA LEU A 755 -3.74 -17.29 18.75
C LEU A 755 -4.11 -16.57 20.06
N LEU A 756 -4.08 -15.23 20.10
CA LEU A 756 -4.49 -14.45 21.28
C LEU A 756 -5.96 -14.72 21.66
N ASP A 757 -6.82 -15.02 20.69
CA ASP A 757 -8.22 -15.40 20.90
C ASP A 757 -8.38 -16.75 21.61
N HIS A 758 -7.32 -17.54 21.70
CA HIS A 758 -7.29 -18.81 22.40
C HIS A 758 -6.55 -18.70 23.75
N THR A 759 -6.51 -17.48 24.32
CA THR A 759 -6.00 -17.22 25.66
C THR A 759 -7.09 -17.41 26.70
N ILE A 760 -6.92 -18.43 27.55
CA ILE A 760 -7.84 -18.76 28.63
C ILE A 760 -7.11 -18.52 29.94
N GLN A 761 -7.65 -17.60 30.76
CA GLN A 761 -7.07 -17.23 32.07
C GLN A 761 -5.58 -16.83 31.99
N GLY A 762 -5.20 -16.11 30.93
CA GLY A 762 -3.82 -15.65 30.72
C GLY A 762 -2.87 -16.68 30.14
N ILE A 763 -3.34 -17.91 29.86
CA ILE A 763 -2.56 -18.95 29.19
C ILE A 763 -3.06 -19.09 27.75
N THR A 764 -2.18 -18.87 26.77
CA THR A 764 -2.51 -19.03 25.35
C THR A 764 -2.37 -20.49 24.94
N TYR A 765 -3.44 -21.06 24.39
CA TYR A 765 -3.47 -22.44 23.88
C TYR A 765 -3.42 -22.46 22.35
N PHE A 766 -2.71 -23.41 21.78
CA PHE A 766 -2.71 -23.65 20.34
C PHE A 766 -3.97 -24.45 19.93
N PRO A 767 -4.80 -23.96 19.00
CA PRO A 767 -6.09 -24.58 18.69
C PRO A 767 -5.95 -25.94 18.03
N LEU A 768 -6.72 -26.93 18.50
CA LEU A 768 -6.78 -28.24 17.87
C LEU A 768 -7.34 -28.14 16.43
N ALA A 769 -8.31 -27.25 16.20
CA ALA A 769 -8.86 -26.96 14.89
C ALA A 769 -7.78 -26.51 13.88
N GLU A 770 -6.88 -25.63 14.32
CA GLU A 770 -5.77 -25.16 13.50
C GLU A 770 -4.74 -26.27 13.23
N THR A 771 -4.46 -27.11 14.23
CA THR A 771 -3.56 -28.28 14.08
C THR A 771 -4.09 -29.25 13.03
N ILE A 772 -5.38 -29.59 13.10
CA ILE A 772 -6.03 -30.51 12.15
C ILE A 772 -6.01 -29.94 10.75
N MET A 773 -6.27 -28.64 10.59
CA MET A 773 -6.19 -27.99 9.29
C MET A 773 -4.79 -28.09 8.67
N ARG A 774 -3.75 -27.82 9.47
CA ARG A 774 -2.35 -27.94 9.05
C ARG A 774 -1.97 -29.38 8.68
N PHE A 775 -2.46 -30.37 9.42
CA PHE A 775 -2.26 -31.79 9.10
C PHE A 775 -3.00 -32.23 7.84
N LEU A 776 -4.23 -31.73 7.62
CA LEU A 776 -5.01 -32.02 6.42
C LEU A 776 -4.34 -31.43 5.18
N LEU A 777 -3.78 -30.23 5.29
CA LEU A 777 -2.98 -29.62 4.22
C LEU A 777 -1.75 -30.48 3.90
N HIS A 778 -1.06 -30.98 4.92
CA HIS A 778 0.08 -31.88 4.74
C HIS A 778 -0.31 -33.22 4.11
N ALA A 779 -1.46 -33.78 4.50
CA ALA A 779 -2.02 -34.98 3.90
C ALA A 779 -2.33 -34.76 2.41
N HIS A 780 -2.99 -33.64 2.09
CA HIS A 780 -3.33 -33.28 0.71
C HIS A 780 -2.08 -33.13 -0.18
N LEU A 781 -1.05 -32.41 0.30
CA LEU A 781 0.23 -32.24 -0.40
C LEU A 781 0.99 -33.56 -0.64
N THR A 782 0.61 -34.63 0.06
CA THR A 782 1.22 -35.96 -0.07
C THR A 782 0.29 -36.98 -0.74
N GLY A 783 -0.81 -36.53 -1.37
CA GLY A 783 -1.76 -37.37 -2.10
C GLY A 783 -2.67 -38.22 -1.19
N ARG A 784 -2.89 -37.78 0.05
CA ARG A 784 -3.78 -38.40 1.05
C ARG A 784 -5.00 -37.50 1.28
N THR A 785 -6.17 -38.10 1.51
CA THR A 785 -7.45 -37.37 1.59
C THR A 785 -8.12 -37.46 2.97
N CYS A 786 -7.51 -38.18 3.90
CA CYS A 786 -8.01 -38.31 5.27
C CYS A 786 -6.88 -38.33 6.31
N LEU A 787 -7.22 -37.86 7.51
CA LEU A 787 -6.49 -38.12 8.74
C LEU A 787 -7.23 -39.19 9.55
N GLN A 788 -6.48 -40.07 10.17
CA GLN A 788 -6.92 -41.15 11.04
C GLN A 788 -6.18 -41.04 12.37
N ASP A 789 -6.77 -41.55 13.44
CA ASP A 789 -6.14 -41.65 14.76
C ASP A 789 -5.55 -40.31 15.24
N VAL A 790 -6.30 -39.22 15.10
CA VAL A 790 -5.86 -37.90 15.60
C VAL A 790 -5.98 -37.90 17.11
N HIS A 791 -4.86 -37.82 17.81
CA HIS A 791 -4.80 -37.90 19.25
C HIS A 791 -4.15 -36.64 19.82
N ALA A 792 -4.91 -35.87 20.60
CA ALA A 792 -4.40 -34.75 21.38
C ALA A 792 -4.17 -35.23 22.83
N ALA A 793 -2.91 -35.49 23.20
CA ALA A 793 -2.57 -36.06 24.50
C ALA A 793 -2.76 -35.08 25.66
N ARG A 794 -2.76 -33.78 25.37
CA ARG A 794 -2.92 -32.67 26.32
C ARG A 794 -3.27 -31.38 25.55
N PRO A 795 -3.87 -30.37 26.21
CA PRO A 795 -3.93 -29.02 25.66
C PRO A 795 -2.51 -28.55 25.30
N VAL A 796 -2.35 -28.04 24.08
CA VAL A 796 -1.08 -27.49 23.64
C VAL A 796 -0.99 -26.07 24.17
N ILE A 797 -0.29 -25.84 25.29
CA ILE A 797 0.07 -24.48 25.70
C ILE A 797 1.04 -23.95 24.64
N LEU A 798 0.77 -22.77 24.09
CA LEU A 798 1.59 -22.16 23.06
C LEU A 798 2.99 -21.84 23.65
N PRO A 799 4.04 -22.60 23.29
CA PRO A 799 5.40 -22.21 23.62
C PRO A 799 5.89 -21.23 22.56
N THR A 800 7.05 -20.61 22.78
CA THR A 800 7.68 -19.72 21.79
C THR A 800 7.93 -20.40 20.43
N THR A 801 7.96 -21.75 20.35
CA THR A 801 8.20 -22.52 19.12
C THR A 801 7.45 -23.87 19.12
N ALA A 802 6.99 -24.34 17.94
CA ALA A 802 6.36 -25.67 17.79
C ALA A 802 6.77 -26.34 16.46
N THR A 803 6.98 -27.65 16.49
CA THR A 803 7.49 -28.41 15.34
C THR A 803 6.46 -29.39 14.82
N ILE A 804 6.20 -29.39 13.51
CA ILE A 804 5.42 -30.43 12.84
C ILE A 804 6.38 -31.41 12.16
N ARG A 805 6.48 -32.62 12.70
CA ARG A 805 7.29 -33.70 12.13
C ARG A 805 6.40 -34.65 11.34
N ARG A 806 6.84 -34.99 10.12
CA ARG A 806 6.29 -36.11 9.35
C ARG A 806 7.28 -37.26 9.36
N SER A 807 6.80 -38.45 9.72
CA SER A 807 7.50 -39.72 9.52
C SER A 807 6.59 -40.68 8.75
N GLY A 808 6.83 -40.83 7.44
CA GLY A 808 5.96 -41.63 6.57
C GLY A 808 4.52 -41.11 6.52
N ALA A 809 3.56 -41.95 6.93
CA ALA A 809 2.15 -41.58 7.06
C ALA A 809 1.82 -40.88 8.39
N HIS A 810 2.76 -40.77 9.33
CA HIS A 810 2.50 -40.20 10.65
C HIS A 810 2.88 -38.72 10.70
N LEU A 811 2.02 -37.93 11.32
CA LEU A 811 2.20 -36.51 11.62
C LEU A 811 2.22 -36.30 13.13
N GLN A 812 3.10 -35.42 13.59
CA GLN A 812 3.27 -35.13 15.00
C GLN A 812 3.57 -33.64 15.21
N LEU A 813 2.76 -32.97 16.02
CA LEU A 813 3.04 -31.65 16.58
C LEU A 813 3.76 -31.84 17.92
N SER A 814 4.90 -31.18 18.08
CA SER A 814 5.73 -31.22 19.29
C SER A 814 6.14 -29.82 19.72
N THR A 815 6.15 -29.59 21.02
CA THR A 815 6.66 -28.36 21.63
C THR A 815 7.98 -28.66 22.35
N THR A 816 7.92 -29.29 23.52
CA THR A 816 9.05 -29.96 24.22
C THR A 816 8.88 -31.47 24.29
N GLN A 817 7.64 -31.95 24.14
CA GLN A 817 7.25 -33.35 24.02
C GLN A 817 6.08 -33.44 23.02
N PRO A 818 5.77 -34.63 22.49
CA PRO A 818 4.62 -34.82 21.61
C PRO A 818 3.31 -34.37 22.25
N CYS A 819 2.51 -33.59 21.51
CA CYS A 819 1.26 -33.04 22.01
C CYS A 819 0.05 -33.41 21.14
N VAL A 820 0.22 -33.48 19.81
CA VAL A 820 -0.82 -33.98 18.89
C VAL A 820 -0.20 -34.92 17.86
N THR A 821 -0.81 -36.08 17.62
CA THR A 821 -0.39 -37.05 16.59
C THR A 821 -1.55 -37.38 15.66
N ALA A 822 -1.26 -37.72 14.41
CA ALA A 822 -2.25 -38.22 13.45
C ALA A 822 -1.59 -39.17 12.43
N ARG A 823 -2.40 -40.00 11.77
CA ARG A 823 -1.99 -40.85 10.64
C ARG A 823 -2.71 -40.42 9.37
N MET A 824 -2.02 -40.34 8.25
CA MET A 824 -2.58 -40.00 6.95
C MET A 824 -3.03 -41.26 6.21
N GLY A 825 -4.28 -41.29 5.75
CA GLY A 825 -4.89 -42.46 5.10
C GLY A 825 -5.39 -42.19 3.68
N LYS A 826 -5.92 -43.24 3.03
CA LYS A 826 -6.77 -43.14 1.84
C LYS A 826 -8.23 -43.40 2.26
N GLU A 827 -9.15 -43.02 1.37
CA GLU A 827 -10.60 -42.99 1.53
C GLU A 827 -11.22 -44.21 2.26
N LEU A 828 -12.24 -43.99 3.09
CA LEU A 828 -13.04 -45.02 3.80
C LEU A 828 -14.50 -45.01 3.32
N ASP A 829 -15.20 -46.14 3.44
CA ASP A 829 -16.63 -46.27 3.11
C ASP A 829 -17.50 -45.29 3.92
N PRO A 830 -18.55 -44.71 3.32
CA PRO A 830 -19.41 -43.75 4.00
C PRO A 830 -20.25 -44.43 5.09
N PRO A 831 -20.32 -43.88 6.31
CA PRO A 831 -21.29 -44.37 7.31
C PRO A 831 -22.72 -43.98 6.91
N PRO A 832 -23.74 -44.71 7.39
CA PRO A 832 -25.14 -44.41 7.10
C PRO A 832 -25.54 -43.03 7.64
N PRO A 833 -26.49 -42.33 6.97
CA PRO A 833 -26.96 -41.02 7.40
C PRO A 833 -27.65 -41.10 8.78
N PRO A 834 -27.44 -40.12 9.67
CA PRO A 834 -28.08 -40.08 10.98
C PRO A 834 -29.61 -39.86 10.86
N ARG A 835 -30.38 -40.39 11.82
CA ARG A 835 -31.85 -40.28 11.84
C ARG A 835 -32.26 -38.90 12.38
N SER A 836 -33.28 -38.28 11.78
CA SER A 836 -33.73 -36.94 12.18
C SER A 836 -34.53 -37.00 13.48
N HIS A 837 -34.07 -36.31 14.53
CA HIS A 837 -34.80 -36.17 15.79
C HIS A 837 -35.27 -34.73 16.02
N ALA A 838 -36.42 -34.59 16.69
CA ALA A 838 -37.02 -33.30 17.03
C ALA A 838 -36.12 -32.55 18.02
N ALA A 839 -35.64 -31.36 17.62
CA ALA A 839 -34.62 -30.65 18.36
C ALA A 839 -35.20 -29.57 19.28
N ARG A 840 -34.69 -29.46 20.52
CA ARG A 840 -35.07 -28.42 21.50
C ARG A 840 -34.05 -27.28 21.46
N LYS A 841 -34.51 -26.03 21.36
CA LYS A 841 -33.65 -24.83 21.37
C LYS A 841 -33.15 -24.57 22.80
N VAL A 842 -31.84 -24.52 22.99
CA VAL A 842 -31.23 -24.16 24.28
C VAL A 842 -30.78 -22.70 24.19
N SER A 843 -31.43 -21.81 24.93
CA SER A 843 -31.00 -20.41 25.02
C SER A 843 -29.85 -20.28 26.02
N ALA A 844 -28.61 -20.30 25.55
CA ALA A 844 -27.46 -19.99 26.40
C ALA A 844 -26.43 -19.14 25.64
N PRO A 845 -26.16 -17.89 26.07
CA PRO A 845 -24.96 -17.19 25.68
C PRO A 845 -23.85 -17.63 26.64
N TYR A 846 -22.97 -18.53 26.19
CA TYR A 846 -21.70 -18.94 26.80
C TYR A 846 -21.45 -18.46 28.25
N LYS A 847 -22.07 -19.12 29.24
CA LYS A 847 -21.83 -18.83 30.66
C LYS A 847 -20.73 -19.74 31.22
N LYS A 848 -19.58 -19.10 31.46
CA LYS A 848 -18.60 -19.37 32.53
C LYS A 848 -17.78 -20.67 32.55
N ASN A 849 -17.91 -21.62 31.63
CA ASN A 849 -16.99 -22.76 31.55
C ASN A 849 -16.41 -22.91 30.14
N ALA A 850 -15.07 -22.91 30.07
CA ALA A 850 -14.25 -22.56 28.92
C ALA A 850 -14.24 -23.59 27.79
N LEU A 851 -14.64 -23.19 26.58
CA LEU A 851 -14.33 -23.90 25.33
C LEU A 851 -14.08 -22.85 24.21
N PHE A 852 -12.81 -22.44 24.10
CA PHE A 852 -12.14 -21.65 23.05
C PHE A 852 -12.95 -20.54 22.37
N HIS A 853 -12.83 -19.27 22.81
CA HIS A 853 -13.08 -18.12 21.93
C HIS A 853 -12.71 -16.76 22.56
N GLY A 854 -12.10 -15.91 21.73
CA GLY A 854 -12.10 -14.44 21.81
C GLY A 854 -13.21 -13.83 20.91
N PRO A 855 -13.34 -12.50 20.85
CA PRO A 855 -14.42 -11.80 20.13
C PRO A 855 -14.50 -12.13 18.63
N HIS A 856 -13.42 -12.64 18.01
CA HIS A 856 -13.38 -13.03 16.60
C HIS A 856 -13.84 -14.46 16.28
N TYR A 857 -14.09 -15.28 17.32
CA TYR A 857 -14.47 -16.71 17.24
C TYR A 857 -15.88 -17.02 17.77
N GLN A 858 -16.75 -16.01 17.92
CA GLN A 858 -18.17 -16.20 18.28
C GLN A 858 -19.00 -16.74 17.11
N MET A 859 -18.77 -18.00 16.78
CA MET A 859 -19.29 -18.60 15.58
C MET A 859 -20.64 -19.30 15.74
N LEU A 860 -20.90 -19.90 16.90
CA LEU A 860 -22.16 -20.57 17.17
C LEU A 860 -23.19 -19.56 17.65
N GLN A 861 -24.18 -19.25 16.81
CA GLN A 861 -25.23 -18.29 17.13
C GLN A 861 -26.43 -18.95 17.82
N ASP A 862 -26.78 -20.17 17.42
CA ASP A 862 -27.83 -20.97 18.03
C ASP A 862 -27.37 -22.43 18.15
N ILE A 863 -27.72 -23.12 19.23
CA ILE A 863 -27.48 -24.56 19.43
C ILE A 863 -28.83 -25.26 19.65
N PHE A 864 -29.06 -26.34 18.91
CA PHE A 864 -30.24 -27.20 19.00
C PHE A 864 -29.83 -28.60 19.47
N GLN A 865 -30.62 -29.18 20.36
CA GLN A 865 -30.32 -30.46 21.01
C GLN A 865 -31.29 -31.57 20.55
N SER A 866 -30.77 -32.78 20.33
CA SER A 866 -31.56 -34.02 20.19
C SER A 866 -30.96 -35.16 21.04
N GLU A 867 -31.66 -36.30 21.13
CA GLU A 867 -31.15 -37.50 21.85
C GLU A 867 -29.91 -38.11 21.16
N GLU A 868 -29.84 -38.00 19.83
CA GLU A 868 -28.72 -38.50 19.02
C GLU A 868 -27.57 -37.49 18.85
N GLY A 869 -27.69 -36.23 19.28
CA GLY A 869 -26.62 -35.25 19.09
C GLY A 869 -26.98 -33.79 19.38
N ALA A 870 -26.11 -32.89 18.92
CA ALA A 870 -26.36 -31.45 18.91
C ALA A 870 -26.06 -30.89 17.52
N THR A 871 -26.79 -29.85 17.11
CA THR A 871 -26.55 -29.07 15.88
C THR A 871 -26.46 -27.59 16.22
N ALA A 872 -25.75 -26.80 15.42
CA ALA A 872 -25.63 -25.37 15.66
C ALA A 872 -25.61 -24.54 14.37
N ASN A 873 -26.14 -23.32 14.46
CA ASN A 873 -26.06 -22.31 13.41
C ASN A 873 -24.72 -21.59 13.51
N VAL A 874 -23.95 -21.64 12.43
CA VAL A 874 -22.62 -21.02 12.34
C VAL A 874 -22.69 -19.77 11.48
N ALA A 875 -22.29 -18.61 12.00
CA ALA A 875 -22.13 -17.40 11.22
C ALA A 875 -20.65 -17.01 11.09
N LEU A 876 -20.21 -16.78 9.85
CA LEU A 876 -18.85 -16.38 9.53
C LEU A 876 -18.81 -14.91 9.15
N THR A 877 -17.94 -14.15 9.81
CA THR A 877 -17.71 -12.72 9.52
C THR A 877 -16.56 -12.47 8.52
N ASP A 878 -15.65 -13.44 8.35
CA ASP A 878 -14.47 -13.37 7.47
C ASP A 878 -14.66 -14.23 6.20
N ARG A 879 -14.23 -13.71 5.05
CA ARG A 879 -14.32 -14.34 3.73
C ARG A 879 -13.08 -15.19 3.36
N SER A 880 -12.05 -15.29 4.20
CA SER A 880 -10.84 -16.12 3.93
C SER A 880 -11.12 -17.63 3.99
N PRO A 881 -10.65 -18.44 3.02
CA PRO A 881 -10.76 -19.89 3.07
C PRO A 881 -10.15 -20.61 4.26
N PHE A 882 -8.92 -20.26 4.60
CA PHE A 882 -8.20 -20.86 5.71
C PHE A 882 -8.90 -20.54 7.02
N THR A 883 -9.33 -19.28 7.16
CA THR A 883 -10.09 -18.84 8.32
C THR A 883 -11.41 -19.60 8.41
N ARG A 884 -12.19 -19.69 7.32
CA ARG A 884 -13.49 -20.39 7.27
C ARG A 884 -13.42 -21.83 7.76
N LEU A 885 -12.51 -22.65 7.23
CA LEU A 885 -12.41 -24.07 7.62
C LEU A 885 -11.93 -24.24 9.06
N THR A 886 -10.93 -23.47 9.50
CA THR A 886 -10.46 -23.48 10.90
C THR A 886 -11.57 -23.08 11.87
N LYS A 887 -12.30 -22.03 11.53
CA LYS A 887 -13.48 -21.53 12.22
C LYS A 887 -14.58 -22.61 12.33
N TYR A 888 -14.90 -23.31 11.23
CA TYR A 888 -15.87 -24.41 11.26
C TYR A 888 -15.43 -25.59 12.13
N LEU A 889 -14.16 -26.01 12.02
CA LEU A 889 -13.60 -27.07 12.86
C LEU A 889 -13.71 -26.70 14.35
N ASP A 890 -13.42 -25.45 14.69
CA ASP A 890 -13.51 -24.95 16.05
C ASP A 890 -14.96 -24.95 16.57
N GLY A 891 -15.91 -24.43 15.78
CA GLY A 891 -17.34 -24.50 16.11
C GLY A 891 -17.86 -25.92 16.30
N LEU A 892 -17.34 -26.90 15.55
CA LEU A 892 -17.67 -28.32 15.76
C LEU A 892 -17.12 -28.86 17.08
N PHE A 893 -15.88 -28.55 17.45
CA PHE A 893 -15.34 -28.94 18.76
C PHE A 893 -16.13 -28.33 19.91
N GLN A 894 -16.54 -27.07 19.78
CA GLN A 894 -17.39 -26.39 20.76
C GLN A 894 -18.78 -27.06 20.87
N LEU A 895 -19.37 -27.46 19.75
CA LEU A 895 -20.66 -28.16 19.71
C LEU A 895 -20.59 -29.54 20.38
N LEU A 896 -19.54 -30.31 20.10
CA LEU A 896 -19.28 -31.62 20.72
C LEU A 896 -19.13 -31.49 22.23
N ALA A 897 -18.34 -30.53 22.67
CA ALA A 897 -18.08 -30.31 24.07
C ALA A 897 -19.31 -29.77 24.83
N THR A 898 -20.16 -28.98 24.16
CA THR A 898 -21.48 -28.59 24.67
C THR A 898 -22.43 -29.79 24.81
N HIS A 899 -22.48 -30.69 23.82
CA HIS A 899 -23.30 -31.91 23.89
C HIS A 899 -22.92 -32.80 25.09
N VAL A 900 -21.63 -32.98 25.36
CA VAL A 900 -21.13 -33.75 26.52
C VAL A 900 -21.50 -33.06 27.84
N HIS A 901 -21.28 -31.75 27.95
CA HIS A 901 -21.61 -30.99 29.16
C HIS A 901 -23.10 -31.06 29.53
N LEU A 902 -23.99 -31.01 28.53
CA LEU A 902 -25.44 -31.02 28.72
C LEU A 902 -26.00 -32.39 29.16
N LYS A 903 -25.25 -33.49 29.00
CA LYS A 903 -25.63 -34.82 29.54
C LYS A 903 -25.29 -34.98 31.03
N GLY A 904 -24.87 -33.91 31.71
CA GLY A 904 -24.53 -33.92 33.14
C GLY A 904 -23.11 -34.40 33.43
N GLU A 905 -22.32 -34.67 32.40
CA GLU A 905 -20.94 -35.12 32.49
C GLU A 905 -20.01 -33.88 32.46
N ARG A 906 -19.20 -33.67 33.51
CA ARG A 906 -18.16 -32.63 33.51
C ARG A 906 -16.90 -33.18 32.86
N THR A 907 -16.50 -32.66 31.70
CA THR A 907 -15.18 -32.99 31.13
C THR A 907 -14.51 -31.84 30.39
N ALA A 908 -13.22 -31.66 30.67
CA ALA A 908 -12.24 -31.25 29.68
C ALA A 908 -11.98 -32.47 28.78
N LEU A 909 -12.25 -32.39 27.48
CA LEU A 909 -12.09 -33.53 26.56
C LEU A 909 -10.60 -33.70 26.18
N PRO A 910 -9.93 -34.81 26.51
CA PRO A 910 -8.85 -35.31 25.67
C PRO A 910 -9.50 -35.83 24.40
N VAL A 911 -9.43 -35.05 23.32
CA VAL A 911 -10.12 -35.40 22.07
C VAL A 911 -9.27 -36.42 21.31
N ARG A 912 -9.73 -37.67 21.26
CA ARG A 912 -9.33 -38.63 20.23
C ARG A 912 -10.35 -38.56 19.09
N LEU A 913 -9.88 -38.28 17.87
CA LEU A 913 -10.69 -38.31 16.65
C LEU A 913 -10.27 -39.52 15.83
N ASP A 914 -11.19 -40.43 15.62
CA ASP A 914 -10.92 -41.62 14.82
C ASP A 914 -10.61 -41.25 13.36
N HIS A 915 -11.43 -40.43 12.71
CA HIS A 915 -11.22 -40.03 11.31
C HIS A 915 -11.69 -38.61 10.99
N VAL A 916 -10.85 -37.83 10.30
CA VAL A 916 -11.20 -36.55 9.68
C VAL A 916 -11.06 -36.68 8.17
N ARG A 917 -12.15 -36.49 7.42
CA ARG A 917 -12.19 -36.68 5.96
C ARG A 917 -12.46 -35.36 5.24
N LEU A 918 -11.77 -35.16 4.13
CA LEU A 918 -12.17 -34.18 3.12
C LEU A 918 -12.88 -34.92 1.99
N ALA A 919 -14.15 -34.63 1.77
CA ALA A 919 -14.90 -35.06 0.60
C ALA A 919 -14.68 -34.05 -0.53
N ASN A 920 -14.42 -34.57 -1.73
CA ASN A 920 -13.79 -33.88 -2.86
C ASN A 920 -12.40 -33.37 -2.50
N SER A 921 -11.36 -34.07 -2.95
CA SER A 921 -9.95 -33.81 -2.68
C SER A 921 -9.40 -32.50 -3.22
N GLU A 922 -10.24 -31.63 -3.79
CA GLU A 922 -9.90 -30.33 -4.36
C GLU A 922 -10.67 -29.24 -3.61
N LEU A 923 -9.97 -28.17 -3.19
CA LEU A 923 -10.57 -27.02 -2.53
C LEU A 923 -11.27 -26.14 -3.59
N PRO A 924 -12.56 -25.76 -3.43
CA PRO A 924 -13.43 -25.92 -2.27
C PRO A 924 -13.91 -27.36 -2.02
N CYS A 925 -13.52 -27.92 -0.86
CA CYS A 925 -13.87 -29.28 -0.46
C CYS A 925 -15.02 -29.28 0.56
N ARG A 926 -15.83 -30.34 0.59
CA ARG A 926 -16.76 -30.59 1.69
C ARG A 926 -15.99 -31.35 2.78
N ALA A 927 -15.77 -30.76 3.95
CA ALA A 927 -15.18 -31.51 5.06
C ALA A 927 -16.26 -32.39 5.72
N GLN A 928 -16.02 -33.69 5.80
CA GLN A 928 -16.83 -34.61 6.60
C GLN A 928 -16.02 -35.00 7.84
N LEU A 929 -16.50 -34.58 9.00
CA LEU A 929 -15.87 -34.93 10.28
C LEU A 929 -16.72 -35.97 10.98
N ILE A 930 -16.16 -37.17 11.12
CA ILE A 930 -16.76 -38.24 11.91
C ILE A 930 -16.00 -38.27 13.23
N VAL A 931 -16.58 -37.68 14.26
CA VAL A 931 -15.98 -37.64 15.59
C VAL A 931 -16.58 -38.75 16.42
N ARG A 932 -15.79 -39.79 16.70
CA ARG A 932 -16.14 -40.85 17.64
C ARG A 932 -15.25 -40.71 18.88
N ALA A 933 -15.86 -40.56 20.05
CA ALA A 933 -15.12 -40.66 21.30
C ALA A 933 -14.88 -42.16 21.60
N THR A 934 -13.64 -42.62 21.49
CA THR A 934 -13.31 -44.06 21.50
C THR A 934 -13.06 -44.69 22.86
N SER A 935 -13.04 -43.94 23.95
CA SER A 935 -12.94 -44.51 25.30
C SER A 935 -13.76 -43.73 26.31
N ALA A 936 -14.49 -44.46 27.15
CA ALA A 936 -14.96 -43.93 28.42
C ALA A 936 -13.73 -43.56 29.24
N LEU A 937 -13.56 -42.26 29.47
CA LEU A 937 -12.62 -41.79 30.48
C LEU A 937 -13.37 -41.84 31.80
N SER A 938 -12.80 -42.57 32.76
CA SER A 938 -13.23 -42.55 34.15
C SER A 938 -12.09 -42.02 35.00
N GLY A 939 -12.45 -41.07 35.87
CA GLY A 939 -11.63 -40.56 36.96
C GLY A 939 -12.56 -40.22 38.12
N ASP A 940 -12.03 -39.95 39.30
CA ASP A 940 -12.84 -39.74 40.52
C ASP A 940 -13.95 -38.70 40.27
N GLY A 941 -15.18 -39.20 40.14
CA GLY A 941 -16.40 -38.40 39.97
C GLY A 941 -16.93 -38.18 38.54
N TRP A 942 -16.40 -38.84 37.50
CA TRP A 942 -16.96 -38.69 36.14
C TRP A 942 -16.75 -39.90 35.23
N VAL A 943 -17.71 -40.11 34.32
CA VAL A 943 -17.71 -41.14 33.26
C VAL A 943 -18.16 -40.45 31.97
N VAL A 944 -17.44 -40.66 30.86
CA VAL A 944 -17.89 -40.24 29.52
C VAL A 944 -18.48 -41.43 28.79
N SER A 945 -19.73 -41.34 28.32
CA SER A 945 -20.38 -42.41 27.55
C SER A 945 -19.99 -42.40 26.06
N LYS A 946 -19.87 -43.59 25.45
CA LYS A 946 -19.43 -43.80 24.05
C LYS A 946 -20.52 -43.31 23.08
N GLY A 947 -20.16 -42.45 22.13
CA GLY A 947 -21.08 -41.93 21.11
C GLY A 947 -20.38 -41.45 19.83
N GLU A 948 -21.07 -41.57 18.69
CA GLU A 948 -20.62 -41.04 17.40
C GLU A 948 -21.36 -39.75 17.07
N VAL A 949 -20.61 -38.70 16.71
CA VAL A 949 -21.19 -37.49 16.15
C VAL A 949 -20.69 -37.36 14.71
N ILE A 950 -21.61 -37.50 13.76
CA ILE A 950 -21.34 -37.34 12.33
C ILE A 950 -21.73 -35.92 11.93
N ALA A 951 -20.74 -35.05 11.79
CA ALA A 951 -20.94 -33.68 11.33
C ALA A 951 -20.65 -33.55 9.83
N TRP A 952 -21.67 -33.16 9.07
CA TRP A 952 -21.56 -32.88 7.64
C TRP A 952 -21.43 -31.38 7.40
N CYS A 953 -20.27 -30.92 6.95
CA CYS A 953 -20.14 -29.56 6.44
C CYS A 953 -20.49 -29.53 4.95
N LYS A 954 -21.75 -29.22 4.63
CA LYS A 954 -22.15 -28.90 3.25
C LYS A 954 -21.84 -27.43 2.98
N ASN A 955 -21.06 -27.20 1.93
CA ASN A 955 -20.71 -25.87 1.41
C ASN A 955 -19.77 -25.07 2.34
N ILE A 956 -18.55 -25.57 2.52
CA ILE A 956 -17.42 -24.65 2.54
C ILE A 956 -17.27 -24.13 1.11
N GLN A 957 -18.10 -23.16 0.72
CA GLN A 957 -17.74 -22.31 -0.39
C GLN A 957 -16.55 -21.50 0.08
N LEU A 958 -15.36 -22.04 -0.18
CA LEU A 958 -14.25 -21.16 -0.42
C LEU A 958 -14.69 -20.38 -1.66
N ALA A 959 -15.18 -19.15 -1.45
CA ALA A 959 -14.91 -18.12 -2.46
C ALA A 959 -13.45 -18.36 -2.83
N PRO A 960 -13.11 -18.63 -4.10
CA PRO A 960 -11.74 -19.00 -4.49
C PRO A 960 -10.73 -17.95 -3.93
N ILE A 961 -9.41 -18.08 -4.02
CA ILE A 961 -8.51 -17.11 -3.33
C ILE A 961 -8.11 -15.99 -4.26
#